data_AF-A0A2P2I4T4-F1
#
_entry.id   AF-A0A2P2I4T4-F1
#
_cell.length_a   1.000
_cell.length_b   1.000
_cell.length_c   1.000
_cell.angle_alpha   90.00
_cell.angle_beta   90.00
_cell.angle_gamma   90.00
#
_symmetry.space_group_name_H-M   'P 1'
#
loop_
_entity.id
_entity.type
_entity.pdbx_description
1 polymer ?
#
loop_
_entity_poly.entity_id
_entity_poly.type
_entity_poly.pdbx_seq_one_letter_code
_entity_poly.pdbx_strand_id
1 'polypeptide(L)'
;MADVNHTEMNHLNGANPPREFLSGVVEGFYGRPWTTEQRKDLFCKQQKWGMNCYLYAPKDDYKHRTYWRELYTVEEAEHLQALIDEARKHNIVFYYAISPGLDIVYSSQKEISCLKRKLEQVQQLGCSAFALLFDDIDPEMSMADKEVYQSFAHAQVSVANEVYAYLDQPKFMFCPTQYCSTRAVPTVQTSEYLNTLGAKLAPEINIMWTGPKVISKTLTVEHIREVSTVLKRPPVIWDNLHANDYDQARLFLGPYCGRSTSLIPLLSGVVTNPNCEYGPNFIAIHTLAQWSRSAAEDTCADSAELKDDAVSADIRLETEGDDISSSYCPTGLPSSTYHPRRALRIALQDWRHEFSRSVQAAGPIQQPHQIPTPAPIPIMPSVNTCMSITSTTTPVLSSLPTIATSIAQVAEVIQDSSLVPPSSSVVMNSLVSENKIGTILPAQLPVSSNLASPQDGGDGGGGGVSSSSSAEPMECTNYSPISSLNNSGANADTCEDHQMVVEPAKSDTASDGHLSPTSPPQAADVDLSQSPSSSAVDESITKTDDLDLTIDDLLLLADLFYLPFEHGKKGITIMTEFNWLKSNSHLVIEHNRNHADGTQKPEVAEWFAKQIKFRELSESVKRLSERLFHIRNRSLLYELYPYVWDMRGVVSLLNSYVTWL
;
A
#
# COMPACT_ATOMS: atom_id res chain seq x y z
N MET A 1 -6.38 -57.36 -15.88
CA MET A 1 -7.48 -56.48 -16.34
C MET A 1 -7.56 -55.32 -15.35
N ALA A 2 -7.15 -54.11 -15.70
CA ALA A 2 -6.38 -53.71 -16.88
C ALA A 2 -5.53 -52.48 -16.51
N ASP A 3 -4.27 -52.45 -16.94
CA ASP A 3 -3.44 -51.26 -16.83
C ASP A 3 -3.98 -50.19 -17.80
N VAL A 4 -4.16 -48.96 -17.31
CA VAL A 4 -4.55 -47.81 -18.13
C VAL A 4 -3.56 -46.68 -17.91
N ASN A 5 -2.44 -46.80 -18.63
CA ASN A 5 -1.64 -45.72 -19.21
C ASN A 5 -1.45 -44.43 -18.38
N HIS A 6 -0.30 -44.33 -17.71
CA HIS A 6 0.36 -43.05 -17.41
C HIS A 6 0.77 -42.25 -18.68
N THR A 7 0.56 -42.82 -19.87
CA THR A 7 1.10 -42.38 -21.16
C THR A 7 0.37 -41.19 -21.80
N GLU A 8 -0.90 -40.94 -21.46
CA GLU A 8 -1.72 -39.98 -22.21
C GLU A 8 -1.37 -38.50 -21.97
N MET A 9 -0.79 -38.15 -20.81
CA MET A 9 -0.35 -36.76 -20.56
C MET A 9 0.87 -36.33 -21.39
N ASN A 10 1.70 -37.28 -21.84
CA ASN A 10 2.91 -36.95 -22.62
C ASN A 10 2.59 -36.50 -24.06
N HIS A 11 1.37 -36.74 -24.57
CA HIS A 11 0.98 -36.34 -25.91
C HIS A 11 0.60 -34.86 -26.06
N LEU A 12 0.58 -34.08 -24.97
CA LEU A 12 0.43 -32.62 -25.03
C LEU A 12 1.76 -31.86 -25.26
N ASN A 13 2.91 -32.49 -25.00
CA ASN A 13 4.25 -31.89 -25.21
C ASN A 13 4.77 -32.08 -26.64
N GLY A 14 3.89 -31.89 -27.63
CA GLY A 14 4.20 -32.01 -29.06
C GLY A 14 4.98 -30.81 -29.61
N ALA A 15 6.31 -30.80 -29.43
CA ALA A 15 7.28 -30.03 -30.23
C ALA A 15 7.08 -28.49 -30.34
N ASN A 16 6.35 -27.86 -29.42
CA ASN A 16 6.40 -26.41 -29.28
C ASN A 16 7.73 -25.96 -28.64
N PRO A 17 8.30 -24.79 -29.02
CA PRO A 17 9.39 -24.18 -28.27
C PRO A 17 8.94 -23.87 -26.82
N PRO A 18 9.85 -23.81 -25.84
CA PRO A 18 9.51 -23.50 -24.45
C PRO A 18 8.74 -22.18 -24.38
N ARG A 19 7.52 -22.23 -23.85
CA ARG A 19 6.62 -21.06 -23.78
C ARG A 19 7.26 -20.01 -22.87
N GLU A 20 7.50 -18.82 -23.40
CA GLU A 20 8.10 -17.72 -22.65
C GLU A 20 7.20 -17.38 -21.44
N PHE A 21 7.72 -17.61 -20.22
CA PHE A 21 7.02 -17.25 -19.00
C PHE A 21 6.97 -15.73 -18.87
N LEU A 22 5.76 -15.18 -18.76
CA LEU A 22 5.58 -13.74 -18.61
C LEU A 22 5.78 -13.34 -17.14
N SER A 23 6.77 -12.50 -16.85
CA SER A 23 7.02 -11.93 -15.53
C SER A 23 7.06 -10.41 -15.66
N GLY A 24 6.13 -9.73 -14.98
CA GLY A 24 5.94 -8.30 -15.22
C GLY A 24 5.08 -7.58 -14.20
N VAL A 25 4.65 -6.39 -14.61
CA VAL A 25 3.79 -5.47 -13.84
C VAL A 25 2.59 -5.10 -14.71
N VAL A 26 1.41 -5.06 -14.11
CA VAL A 26 0.24 -4.41 -14.67
C VAL A 26 0.02 -3.10 -13.91
N GLU A 27 -0.11 -2.01 -14.65
CA GLU A 27 -0.62 -0.76 -14.09
C GLU A 27 -2.15 -0.81 -14.26
N GLY A 28 -2.85 -1.43 -13.31
CA GLY A 28 -4.27 -1.83 -13.45
C GLY A 28 -5.18 -1.43 -12.29
N PHE A 29 -4.66 -0.66 -11.36
CA PHE A 29 -5.33 -0.09 -10.19
C PHE A 29 -6.19 1.14 -10.54
N TYR A 30 -7.03 1.54 -9.59
CA TYR A 30 -7.81 2.79 -9.61
C TYR A 30 -7.02 3.97 -9.02
N GLY A 31 -7.35 5.19 -9.46
CA GLY A 31 -6.67 6.41 -9.04
C GLY A 31 -5.56 6.85 -10.02
N ARG A 32 -4.74 7.82 -9.59
CA ARG A 32 -3.78 8.53 -10.43
C ARG A 32 -2.81 7.56 -11.14
N PRO A 33 -2.83 7.48 -12.50
CA PRO A 33 -1.87 6.68 -13.26
C PRO A 33 -0.41 7.14 -13.06
N TRP A 34 0.55 6.25 -13.34
CA TRP A 34 1.96 6.60 -13.32
C TRP A 34 2.33 7.56 -14.46
N THR A 35 3.35 8.40 -14.24
CA THR A 35 3.87 9.28 -15.28
C THR A 35 4.71 8.50 -16.29
N THR A 36 4.88 9.08 -17.48
CA THR A 36 5.79 8.56 -18.51
C THR A 36 7.18 8.26 -17.95
N GLU A 37 7.77 9.15 -17.13
CA GLU A 37 9.11 8.92 -16.56
C GLU A 37 9.13 7.83 -15.48
N GLN A 38 8.08 7.68 -14.67
CA GLN A 38 7.94 6.56 -13.73
C GLN A 38 7.92 5.22 -14.50
N ARG A 39 7.20 5.15 -15.63
CA ARG A 39 7.14 3.96 -16.50
C ARG A 39 8.48 3.67 -17.21
N LYS A 40 9.25 4.69 -17.62
CA LYS A 40 10.60 4.48 -18.18
C LYS A 40 11.60 3.94 -17.16
N ASP A 41 11.60 4.49 -15.94
CA ASP A 41 12.42 3.97 -14.82
C ASP A 41 11.98 2.54 -14.45
N LEU A 42 10.69 2.22 -14.58
CA LEU A 42 10.17 0.85 -14.42
C LEU A 42 10.73 -0.11 -15.47
N PHE A 43 10.73 0.24 -16.77
CA PHE A 43 11.25 -0.65 -17.82
C PHE A 43 12.75 -0.96 -17.62
N CYS A 44 13.53 0.03 -17.18
CA CYS A 44 14.93 -0.15 -16.80
C CYS A 44 15.10 -1.11 -15.60
N LYS A 45 14.28 -0.94 -14.55
CA LYS A 45 14.25 -1.84 -13.39
C LYS A 45 13.81 -3.26 -13.75
N GLN A 46 12.76 -3.41 -14.56
CA GLN A 46 12.28 -4.69 -15.07
C GLN A 46 13.39 -5.43 -15.84
N GLN A 47 14.05 -4.76 -16.78
CA GLN A 47 15.19 -5.33 -17.52
C GLN A 47 16.32 -5.76 -16.58
N LYS A 48 16.73 -4.88 -15.64
CA LYS A 48 17.76 -5.18 -14.62
C LYS A 48 17.41 -6.41 -13.78
N TRP A 49 16.12 -6.66 -13.54
CA TRP A 49 15.63 -7.79 -12.75
C TRP A 49 15.21 -9.01 -13.58
N GLY A 50 15.40 -9.00 -14.90
CA GLY A 50 15.06 -10.12 -15.79
C GLY A 50 13.55 -10.35 -15.96
N MET A 51 12.74 -9.30 -15.78
CA MET A 51 11.32 -9.28 -16.12
C MET A 51 11.16 -8.89 -17.60
N ASN A 52 10.07 -9.33 -18.25
CA ASN A 52 9.90 -9.26 -19.70
C ASN A 52 8.56 -8.64 -20.18
N CYS A 53 7.64 -8.25 -19.30
CA CYS A 53 6.39 -7.62 -19.74
C CYS A 53 5.88 -6.48 -18.85
N TYR A 54 5.12 -5.58 -19.47
CA TYR A 54 4.36 -4.53 -18.83
C TYR A 54 2.98 -4.43 -19.49
N LEU A 55 1.92 -4.34 -18.67
CA LEU A 55 0.53 -4.27 -19.12
C LEU A 55 -0.05 -2.89 -18.78
N TYR A 56 -0.28 -2.09 -19.82
CA TYR A 56 -0.93 -0.77 -19.71
C TYR A 56 -2.44 -0.97 -19.55
N ALA A 57 -2.96 -0.86 -18.32
CA ALA A 57 -4.37 -0.98 -18.01
C ALA A 57 -4.93 0.08 -17.00
N PRO A 58 -4.40 1.32 -16.93
CA PRO A 58 -4.76 2.26 -15.87
C PRO A 58 -6.26 2.59 -15.93
N LYS A 59 -6.99 2.29 -14.85
CA LYS A 59 -8.47 2.39 -14.83
C LYS A 59 -8.96 3.81 -15.08
N ASP A 60 -8.20 4.80 -14.61
CA ASP A 60 -8.51 6.24 -14.69
C ASP A 60 -7.99 6.90 -15.99
N ASP A 61 -7.33 6.17 -16.92
CA ASP A 61 -7.17 6.66 -18.30
C ASP A 61 -8.54 6.59 -18.99
N TYR A 62 -9.16 7.76 -19.15
CA TYR A 62 -10.42 7.94 -19.85
C TYR A 62 -10.47 7.20 -21.19
N LYS A 63 -9.38 7.17 -21.97
CA LYS A 63 -9.33 6.53 -23.30
C LYS A 63 -8.93 5.04 -23.27
N HIS A 64 -8.71 4.48 -22.09
CA HIS A 64 -8.58 3.03 -21.85
C HIS A 64 -9.94 2.39 -21.48
N ARG A 65 -10.79 3.07 -20.69
CA ARG A 65 -12.08 2.54 -20.20
C ARG A 65 -13.29 3.38 -20.59
N THR A 66 -13.49 4.55 -19.99
CA THR A 66 -14.74 5.35 -20.09
C THR A 66 -15.10 5.78 -21.53
N TYR A 67 -14.10 6.20 -22.30
CA TYR A 67 -14.20 6.66 -23.68
C TYR A 67 -13.35 5.78 -24.61
N TRP A 68 -13.38 4.46 -24.41
CA TRP A 68 -12.60 3.48 -25.16
C TRP A 68 -12.75 3.58 -26.70
N ARG A 69 -13.88 4.11 -27.18
CA ARG A 69 -14.17 4.37 -28.61
C ARG A 69 -13.34 5.51 -29.21
N GLU A 70 -12.82 6.42 -28.39
CA GLU A 70 -12.07 7.58 -28.88
C GLU A 70 -10.64 7.21 -29.26
N LEU A 71 -10.24 7.61 -30.46
CA LEU A 71 -8.87 7.53 -30.90
C LEU A 71 -7.98 8.49 -30.07
N TYR A 72 -6.71 8.14 -29.98
CA TYR A 72 -5.70 9.05 -29.44
C TYR A 72 -5.48 10.22 -30.41
N THR A 73 -5.25 11.43 -29.90
CA THR A 73 -4.82 12.60 -30.69
C THR A 73 -3.39 12.40 -31.19
N VAL A 74 -2.87 13.34 -32.00
CA VAL A 74 -1.48 13.28 -32.47
C VAL A 74 -0.51 13.32 -31.29
N GLU A 75 -0.76 14.23 -30.35
CA GLU A 75 0.05 14.44 -29.16
C GLU A 75 0.00 13.22 -28.22
N GLU A 76 -1.19 12.66 -27.97
CA GLU A 76 -1.33 11.43 -27.18
C GLU A 76 -0.63 10.24 -27.85
N ALA A 77 -0.75 10.12 -29.17
CA ALA A 77 -0.12 9.05 -29.96
C ALA A 77 1.41 9.16 -29.97
N GLU A 78 1.98 10.36 -30.04
CA GLU A 78 3.43 10.58 -29.93
C GLU A 78 3.97 10.17 -28.56
N HIS A 79 3.26 10.48 -27.47
CA HIS A 79 3.64 10.03 -26.12
C HIS A 79 3.53 8.50 -25.96
N LEU A 80 2.49 7.89 -26.51
CA LEU A 80 2.30 6.43 -26.46
C LEU A 80 3.33 5.69 -27.34
N GLN A 81 3.64 6.20 -28.54
CA GLN A 81 4.73 5.73 -29.41
C GLN A 81 6.07 5.71 -28.66
N ALA A 82 6.44 6.86 -28.06
CA ALA A 82 7.69 6.98 -27.32
C ALA A 82 7.77 6.02 -26.12
N LEU A 83 6.64 5.74 -25.47
CA LEU A 83 6.55 4.78 -24.37
C LEU A 83 6.70 3.32 -24.83
N ILE A 84 6.03 2.94 -25.93
CA ILE A 84 6.17 1.62 -26.57
C ILE A 84 7.61 1.39 -27.03
N ASP A 85 8.24 2.40 -27.62
CA ASP A 85 9.63 2.33 -28.08
C ASP A 85 10.62 2.22 -26.92
N GLU A 86 10.37 2.88 -25.77
CA GLU A 86 11.22 2.75 -24.59
C GLU A 86 11.10 1.37 -23.93
N ALA A 87 9.90 0.78 -23.89
CA ALA A 87 9.71 -0.60 -23.48
C ALA A 87 10.49 -1.56 -24.39
N ARG A 88 10.42 -1.35 -25.72
CA ARG A 88 11.13 -2.18 -26.71
C ARG A 88 12.65 -2.10 -26.55
N LYS A 89 13.23 -0.92 -26.28
CA LYS A 89 14.67 -0.76 -25.97
C LYS A 89 15.12 -1.57 -24.75
N HIS A 90 14.23 -1.72 -23.77
CA HIS A 90 14.49 -2.48 -22.55
C HIS A 90 14.15 -3.98 -22.65
N ASN A 91 13.77 -4.48 -23.84
CA ASN A 91 13.27 -5.84 -24.07
C ASN A 91 11.98 -6.17 -23.30
N ILE A 92 11.19 -5.15 -22.93
CA ILE A 92 9.90 -5.30 -22.26
C ILE A 92 8.80 -5.38 -23.32
N VAL A 93 8.02 -6.45 -23.29
CA VAL A 93 6.80 -6.60 -24.09
C VAL A 93 5.73 -5.69 -23.51
N PHE A 94 5.47 -4.57 -24.20
CA PHE A 94 4.39 -3.64 -23.88
C PHE A 94 3.06 -4.20 -24.39
N TYR A 95 2.19 -4.62 -23.46
CA TYR A 95 0.81 -4.99 -23.76
C TYR A 95 -0.10 -3.76 -23.60
N TYR A 96 -0.78 -3.35 -24.67
CA TYR A 96 -1.84 -2.36 -24.59
C TYR A 96 -3.19 -3.02 -24.23
N ALA A 97 -3.73 -2.72 -23.06
CA ALA A 97 -5.06 -3.17 -22.68
C ALA A 97 -6.15 -2.15 -23.03
N ILE A 98 -7.38 -2.61 -23.21
CA ILE A 98 -8.57 -1.78 -23.34
C ILE A 98 -9.76 -2.43 -22.62
N SER A 99 -10.60 -1.61 -21.98
CA SER A 99 -11.71 -2.02 -21.11
C SER A 99 -13.08 -1.62 -21.70
N PRO A 100 -13.55 -2.22 -22.81
CA PRO A 100 -14.79 -1.80 -23.47
C PRO A 100 -16.08 -2.28 -22.76
N GLY A 101 -15.98 -3.17 -21.78
CA GLY A 101 -17.09 -3.95 -21.25
C GLY A 101 -18.23 -3.19 -20.56
N LEU A 102 -18.05 -1.90 -20.22
CA LEU A 102 -19.06 -1.10 -19.51
C LEU A 102 -20.29 -0.75 -20.37
N ASP A 103 -20.11 -0.53 -21.67
CA ASP A 103 -21.16 0.01 -22.55
C ASP A 103 -21.08 -0.50 -24.01
N ILE A 104 -20.30 -1.55 -24.27
CA ILE A 104 -20.22 -2.18 -25.60
C ILE A 104 -21.49 -2.99 -25.90
N VAL A 105 -22.10 -2.72 -27.06
CA VAL A 105 -23.11 -3.61 -27.65
C VAL A 105 -22.38 -4.62 -28.54
N TYR A 106 -22.17 -5.83 -28.02
CA TYR A 106 -21.33 -6.86 -28.62
C TYR A 106 -21.77 -7.27 -30.05
N SER A 107 -23.07 -7.23 -30.31
CA SER A 107 -23.71 -7.53 -31.60
C SER A 107 -23.60 -6.40 -32.63
N SER A 108 -23.17 -5.20 -32.21
CA SER A 108 -23.11 -4.03 -33.07
C SER A 108 -21.80 -3.98 -33.85
N GLN A 109 -21.84 -4.31 -35.15
CA GLN A 109 -20.67 -4.21 -36.04
C GLN A 109 -20.02 -2.81 -36.04
N LYS A 110 -20.79 -1.74 -35.74
CA LYS A 110 -20.27 -0.39 -35.54
C LYS A 110 -19.29 -0.34 -34.36
N GLU A 111 -19.64 -0.95 -33.23
CA GLU A 111 -18.79 -0.98 -32.02
C GLU A 111 -17.54 -1.81 -32.25
N ILE A 112 -17.69 -2.99 -32.89
CA ILE A 112 -16.54 -3.84 -33.22
C ILE A 112 -15.60 -3.13 -34.20
N SER A 113 -16.13 -2.35 -35.13
CA SER A 113 -15.34 -1.51 -36.04
C SER A 113 -14.64 -0.34 -35.34
N CYS A 114 -15.21 0.20 -34.26
CA CYS A 114 -14.54 1.21 -33.42
C CYS A 114 -13.41 0.58 -32.58
N LEU A 115 -13.66 -0.57 -31.96
CA LEU A 115 -12.67 -1.31 -31.17
C LEU A 115 -11.46 -1.72 -32.03
N LYS A 116 -11.72 -2.25 -33.23
CA LYS A 116 -10.68 -2.57 -34.23
C LYS A 116 -9.86 -1.35 -34.61
N ARG A 117 -10.48 -0.22 -34.99
CA ARG A 117 -9.79 1.02 -35.37
C ARG A 117 -8.91 1.59 -34.23
N LYS A 118 -9.40 1.51 -32.99
CA LYS A 118 -8.66 1.95 -31.79
C LYS A 118 -7.41 1.09 -31.55
N LEU A 119 -7.53 -0.23 -31.66
CA LEU A 119 -6.40 -1.15 -31.48
C LEU A 119 -5.42 -1.10 -32.67
N GLU A 120 -5.94 -0.95 -33.89
CA GLU A 120 -5.16 -0.72 -35.11
C GLU A 120 -4.35 0.58 -35.04
N GLN A 121 -4.90 1.66 -34.48
CA GLN A 121 -4.13 2.88 -34.22
C GLN A 121 -2.91 2.58 -33.35
N VAL A 122 -3.08 1.84 -32.24
CA VAL A 122 -1.98 1.49 -31.33
C VAL A 122 -1.02 0.46 -31.94
N GLN A 123 -1.50 -0.41 -32.83
CA GLN A 123 -0.65 -1.30 -33.64
C GLN A 123 0.23 -0.52 -34.62
N GLN A 124 -0.30 0.54 -35.24
CA GLN A 124 0.46 1.46 -36.08
C GLN A 124 1.53 2.24 -35.29
N LEU A 125 1.36 2.41 -33.97
CA LEU A 125 2.42 2.91 -33.06
C LEU A 125 3.48 1.84 -32.70
N GLY A 126 3.52 0.71 -33.41
CA GLY A 126 4.51 -0.35 -33.20
C GLY A 126 4.27 -1.19 -31.95
N CYS A 127 3.05 -1.21 -31.41
CA CYS A 127 2.64 -2.17 -30.39
C CYS A 127 2.32 -3.52 -31.02
N SER A 128 2.81 -4.60 -30.41
CA SER A 128 2.68 -5.99 -30.91
C SER A 128 2.03 -6.94 -29.90
N ALA A 129 1.47 -6.40 -28.81
CA ALA A 129 0.82 -7.17 -27.76
C ALA A 129 -0.38 -6.42 -27.17
N PHE A 130 -1.49 -7.12 -26.93
CA PHE A 130 -2.77 -6.51 -26.60
C PHE A 130 -3.54 -7.27 -25.52
N ALA A 131 -4.48 -6.61 -24.86
CA ALA A 131 -5.43 -7.25 -23.96
C ALA A 131 -6.85 -6.64 -24.06
N LEU A 132 -7.86 -7.50 -23.97
CA LEU A 132 -9.24 -7.06 -23.71
C LEU A 132 -9.60 -7.35 -22.25
N LEU A 133 -10.12 -6.35 -21.55
CA LEU A 133 -10.53 -6.47 -20.15
C LEU A 133 -12.05 -6.37 -20.04
N PHE A 134 -12.64 -7.37 -19.40
CA PHE A 134 -14.05 -7.43 -19.04
C PHE A 134 -14.22 -7.59 -17.52
N ASP A 135 -13.26 -7.07 -16.75
CA ASP A 135 -13.24 -7.00 -15.29
C ASP A 135 -14.24 -5.95 -14.78
N ASP A 136 -14.89 -6.23 -13.65
CA ASP A 136 -15.73 -5.29 -12.89
C ASP A 136 -16.78 -4.55 -13.77
N ILE A 137 -17.60 -5.38 -14.44
CA ILE A 137 -18.78 -5.01 -15.24
C ILE A 137 -19.97 -5.88 -14.84
N ASP A 138 -21.19 -5.41 -15.13
CA ASP A 138 -22.42 -6.20 -14.97
C ASP A 138 -22.43 -7.37 -15.99
N PRO A 139 -22.74 -8.63 -15.58
CA PRO A 139 -22.89 -9.75 -16.50
C PRO A 139 -24.18 -9.72 -17.35
N GLU A 140 -25.09 -8.77 -17.12
CA GLU A 140 -26.32 -8.61 -17.89
C GLU A 140 -26.08 -8.10 -19.32
N MET A 141 -26.75 -8.71 -20.29
CA MET A 141 -26.65 -8.36 -21.71
C MET A 141 -27.77 -7.43 -22.17
N SER A 142 -27.44 -6.55 -23.12
CA SER A 142 -28.46 -5.76 -23.83
C SER A 142 -29.44 -6.67 -24.59
N MET A 143 -30.65 -6.17 -24.85
CA MET A 143 -31.65 -6.96 -25.58
C MET A 143 -31.19 -7.36 -27.00
N ALA A 144 -30.44 -6.50 -27.68
CA ALA A 144 -29.87 -6.82 -29.00
C ALA A 144 -28.81 -7.94 -28.91
N ASP A 145 -27.98 -7.94 -27.87
CA ASP A 145 -26.97 -8.98 -27.67
C ASP A 145 -27.60 -10.33 -27.30
N LYS A 146 -28.72 -10.32 -26.57
CA LYS A 146 -29.52 -11.53 -26.25
C LYS A 146 -30.21 -12.16 -27.47
N GLU A 147 -30.46 -11.40 -28.53
CA GLU A 147 -30.99 -11.93 -29.79
C GLU A 147 -29.90 -12.64 -30.64
N VAL A 148 -28.62 -12.33 -30.41
CA VAL A 148 -27.47 -12.82 -31.20
C VAL A 148 -26.63 -13.87 -30.45
N TYR A 149 -26.43 -13.71 -29.14
CA TYR A 149 -25.52 -14.53 -28.34
C TYR A 149 -26.23 -15.37 -27.28
N GLN A 150 -25.83 -16.64 -27.21
CA GLN A 150 -26.40 -17.63 -26.28
C GLN A 150 -26.12 -17.31 -24.80
N SER A 151 -25.00 -16.65 -24.50
CA SER A 151 -24.65 -16.18 -23.16
C SER A 151 -23.56 -15.10 -23.22
N PHE A 152 -23.31 -14.40 -22.11
CA PHE A 152 -22.32 -13.32 -22.01
C PHE A 152 -20.90 -13.75 -22.41
N ALA A 153 -20.51 -14.99 -22.08
CA ALA A 153 -19.25 -15.55 -22.52
C ALA A 153 -19.16 -15.69 -24.05
N HIS A 154 -20.25 -16.06 -24.73
CA HIS A 154 -20.28 -16.15 -26.20
C HIS A 154 -20.08 -14.79 -26.85
N ALA A 155 -20.69 -13.74 -26.30
CA ALA A 155 -20.55 -12.36 -26.77
C ALA A 155 -19.08 -11.89 -26.65
N GLN A 156 -18.49 -12.02 -25.46
CA GLN A 156 -17.10 -11.63 -25.21
C GLN A 156 -16.08 -12.45 -26.04
N VAL A 157 -16.28 -13.77 -26.16
CA VAL A 157 -15.44 -14.64 -27.00
C VAL A 157 -15.53 -14.27 -28.47
N SER A 158 -16.72 -13.94 -28.98
CA SER A 158 -16.90 -13.50 -30.37
C SER A 158 -16.06 -12.27 -30.66
N VAL A 159 -16.18 -11.23 -29.82
CA VAL A 159 -15.42 -9.98 -29.96
C VAL A 159 -13.91 -10.23 -29.81
N ALA A 160 -13.49 -11.01 -28.82
CA ALA A 160 -12.07 -11.30 -28.59
C ALA A 160 -11.42 -12.05 -29.76
N ASN A 161 -12.07 -13.11 -30.27
CA ASN A 161 -11.57 -13.85 -31.43
C ASN A 161 -11.57 -13.00 -32.72
N GLU A 162 -12.61 -12.17 -32.94
CA GLU A 162 -12.71 -11.32 -34.15
C GLU A 162 -11.68 -10.17 -34.15
N VAL A 163 -11.35 -9.62 -32.97
CA VAL A 163 -10.28 -8.63 -32.78
C VAL A 163 -8.89 -9.29 -32.90
N TYR A 164 -8.69 -10.44 -32.26
CA TYR A 164 -7.45 -11.21 -32.33
C TYR A 164 -7.07 -11.59 -33.77
N ALA A 165 -8.04 -12.07 -34.55
CA ALA A 165 -7.83 -12.37 -35.97
C ALA A 165 -7.63 -11.13 -36.85
N TYR A 166 -8.22 -9.98 -36.49
CA TYR A 166 -8.06 -8.73 -37.24
C TYR A 166 -6.66 -8.12 -37.10
N LEU A 167 -6.06 -8.22 -35.91
CA LEU A 167 -4.74 -7.66 -35.60
C LEU A 167 -3.56 -8.56 -36.03
N ASP A 168 -3.80 -9.57 -36.87
CA ASP A 168 -2.84 -10.60 -37.31
C ASP A 168 -2.25 -11.44 -36.15
N GLN A 169 -3.14 -11.94 -35.27
CA GLN A 169 -2.85 -12.94 -34.23
C GLN A 169 -1.68 -12.60 -33.25
N PRO A 170 -1.62 -11.37 -32.69
CA PRO A 170 -0.48 -10.88 -31.90
C PRO A 170 -0.38 -11.51 -30.49
N LYS A 171 0.62 -11.15 -29.68
CA LYS A 171 0.67 -11.59 -28.26
C LYS A 171 -0.57 -11.06 -27.52
N PHE A 172 -1.55 -11.92 -27.21
CA PHE A 172 -2.86 -11.50 -26.70
C PHE A 172 -3.19 -12.02 -25.30
N MET A 173 -3.95 -11.23 -24.53
CA MET A 173 -4.55 -11.62 -23.26
C MET A 173 -6.04 -11.24 -23.17
N PHE A 174 -6.76 -11.92 -22.28
CA PHE A 174 -8.17 -11.69 -22.00
C PHE A 174 -8.40 -11.72 -20.48
N CYS A 175 -8.94 -10.64 -19.90
CA CYS A 175 -9.40 -10.65 -18.51
C CYS A 175 -10.91 -10.94 -18.47
N PRO A 176 -11.33 -12.10 -17.93
CA PRO A 176 -12.74 -12.48 -17.84
C PRO A 176 -13.47 -11.70 -16.74
N THR A 177 -14.79 -11.57 -16.86
CA THR A 177 -15.65 -11.02 -15.79
C THR A 177 -15.64 -11.90 -14.54
N GLN A 178 -15.54 -13.22 -14.74
CA GLN A 178 -15.30 -14.18 -13.65
C GLN A 178 -13.80 -14.45 -13.48
N TYR A 179 -13.01 -13.46 -13.04
CA TYR A 179 -11.53 -13.56 -12.93
C TYR A 179 -10.98 -14.21 -11.66
N CYS A 180 -11.85 -14.65 -10.74
CA CYS A 180 -11.47 -15.35 -9.51
C CYS A 180 -12.57 -16.29 -9.05
N SER A 181 -12.27 -17.24 -8.16
CA SER A 181 -13.26 -18.24 -7.73
C SER A 181 -14.47 -17.65 -7.02
N THR A 182 -14.32 -16.55 -6.26
CA THR A 182 -15.48 -15.84 -5.68
C THR A 182 -16.37 -15.14 -6.70
N ARG A 183 -15.93 -14.96 -7.95
CA ARG A 183 -16.75 -14.51 -9.09
C ARG A 183 -17.20 -15.67 -10.00
N ALA A 184 -16.75 -16.91 -9.76
CA ALA A 184 -17.08 -18.06 -10.62
C ALA A 184 -18.41 -18.70 -10.21
N VAL A 185 -19.46 -18.50 -11.01
CA VAL A 185 -20.84 -18.91 -10.67
C VAL A 185 -21.24 -20.19 -11.40
N PRO A 186 -21.69 -21.27 -10.71
CA PRO A 186 -21.77 -21.42 -9.25
C PRO A 186 -20.47 -21.94 -8.60
N THR A 187 -19.56 -22.53 -9.38
CA THR A 187 -18.18 -22.85 -8.98
C THR A 187 -17.23 -22.68 -10.16
N VAL A 188 -15.91 -22.79 -9.95
CA VAL A 188 -14.91 -22.79 -11.03
C VAL A 188 -15.20 -23.91 -12.05
N GLN A 189 -15.35 -25.17 -11.61
CA GLN A 189 -15.57 -26.32 -12.50
C GLN A 189 -16.87 -26.22 -13.28
N THR A 190 -17.93 -25.70 -12.67
CA THR A 190 -19.31 -25.77 -13.17
C THR A 190 -19.81 -24.47 -13.78
N SER A 191 -19.01 -23.40 -13.78
CA SER A 191 -19.34 -22.15 -14.46
C SER A 191 -19.43 -22.37 -15.98
N GLU A 192 -20.63 -22.19 -16.53
CA GLU A 192 -20.87 -22.20 -17.98
C GLU A 192 -20.04 -21.11 -18.68
N TYR A 193 -19.87 -19.95 -18.02
CA TYR A 193 -19.10 -18.83 -18.52
C TYR A 193 -17.61 -19.20 -18.68
N LEU A 194 -16.99 -19.82 -17.67
CA LEU A 194 -15.58 -20.25 -17.73
C LEU A 194 -15.38 -21.44 -18.68
N ASN A 195 -16.31 -22.40 -18.71
CA ASN A 195 -16.25 -23.51 -19.66
C ASN A 195 -16.41 -23.03 -21.12
N THR A 196 -17.25 -22.02 -21.36
CA THR A 196 -17.41 -21.40 -22.69
C THR A 196 -16.13 -20.70 -23.13
N LEU A 197 -15.48 -19.94 -22.23
CA LEU A 197 -14.16 -19.33 -22.50
C LEU A 197 -13.12 -20.40 -22.85
N GLY A 198 -12.96 -21.41 -22.01
CA GLY A 198 -11.96 -22.47 -22.22
C GLY A 198 -12.17 -23.25 -23.52
N ALA A 199 -13.44 -23.44 -23.94
CA ALA A 199 -13.80 -24.19 -25.14
C ALA A 199 -13.84 -23.37 -26.44
N LYS A 200 -14.04 -22.04 -26.38
CA LYS A 200 -14.30 -21.21 -27.59
C LYS A 200 -13.38 -20.01 -27.77
N LEU A 201 -12.68 -19.52 -26.74
CA LEU A 201 -11.64 -18.49 -26.91
C LEU A 201 -10.41 -19.12 -27.57
N ALA A 202 -9.84 -18.49 -28.61
CA ALA A 202 -8.71 -19.03 -29.37
C ALA A 202 -7.55 -19.47 -28.43
N PRO A 203 -6.95 -20.67 -28.61
CA PRO A 203 -6.05 -21.28 -27.62
C PRO A 203 -4.74 -20.50 -27.38
N GLU A 204 -4.34 -19.66 -28.34
CA GLU A 204 -3.21 -18.74 -28.27
C GLU A 204 -3.47 -17.56 -27.31
N ILE A 205 -4.75 -17.19 -27.11
CA ILE A 205 -5.14 -16.12 -26.19
C ILE A 205 -4.99 -16.61 -24.75
N ASN A 206 -4.14 -15.91 -24.00
CA ASN A 206 -3.95 -16.15 -22.57
C ASN A 206 -5.12 -15.58 -21.76
N ILE A 207 -5.55 -16.30 -20.73
CA ILE A 207 -6.63 -15.86 -19.84
C ILE A 207 -6.02 -15.41 -18.51
N MET A 208 -6.41 -14.24 -18.02
CA MET A 208 -5.98 -13.69 -16.73
C MET A 208 -6.80 -14.28 -15.57
N TRP A 209 -6.18 -14.43 -14.40
CA TRP A 209 -6.81 -14.96 -13.18
C TRP A 209 -6.18 -14.38 -11.92
N THR A 210 -6.95 -14.03 -10.88
CA THR A 210 -6.42 -13.47 -9.61
C THR A 210 -6.37 -14.49 -8.45
N GLY A 211 -6.82 -15.73 -8.67
CA GLY A 211 -6.82 -16.82 -7.69
C GLY A 211 -8.19 -17.08 -7.03
N PRO A 212 -8.21 -17.61 -5.78
CA PRO A 212 -9.45 -17.81 -5.04
C PRO A 212 -10.29 -16.55 -4.86
N LYS A 213 -9.64 -15.38 -4.74
CA LYS A 213 -10.26 -14.06 -4.50
C LYS A 213 -9.64 -13.00 -5.43
N VAL A 214 -10.23 -11.80 -5.45
CA VAL A 214 -9.63 -10.60 -6.08
C VAL A 214 -8.23 -10.34 -5.53
N ILE A 215 -8.08 -10.38 -4.20
CA ILE A 215 -6.80 -10.35 -3.49
C ILE A 215 -6.64 -11.70 -2.79
N SER A 216 -5.75 -12.55 -3.30
CA SER A 216 -5.57 -13.91 -2.80
C SER A 216 -4.46 -13.98 -1.74
N LYS A 217 -4.75 -14.52 -0.54
CA LYS A 217 -3.72 -14.76 0.49
C LYS A 217 -2.71 -15.82 0.03
N THR A 218 -3.22 -16.91 -0.55
CA THR A 218 -2.41 -18.04 -1.03
C THR A 218 -2.93 -18.52 -2.38
N LEU A 219 -2.03 -18.92 -3.28
CA LEU A 219 -2.33 -19.69 -4.49
C LEU A 219 -1.74 -21.11 -4.33
N THR A 220 -2.56 -22.14 -4.53
CA THR A 220 -2.11 -23.55 -4.43
C THR A 220 -1.99 -24.20 -5.81
N VAL A 221 -1.19 -25.26 -5.88
CA VAL A 221 -0.97 -26.06 -7.09
C VAL A 221 -2.29 -26.68 -7.56
N GLU A 222 -3.13 -27.09 -6.63
CA GLU A 222 -4.43 -27.73 -6.81
C GLU A 222 -5.42 -26.74 -7.45
N HIS A 223 -5.40 -25.49 -6.98
CA HIS A 223 -6.21 -24.41 -7.51
C HIS A 223 -5.85 -24.06 -8.96
N ILE A 224 -4.56 -23.98 -9.27
CA ILE A 224 -4.12 -23.70 -10.65
C ILE A 224 -4.43 -24.89 -11.59
N ARG A 225 -4.39 -26.13 -11.10
CA ARG A 225 -4.84 -27.32 -11.86
C ARG A 225 -6.36 -27.30 -12.11
N GLU A 226 -7.17 -26.98 -11.11
CA GLU A 226 -8.62 -26.79 -11.22
C GLU A 226 -8.94 -25.76 -12.31
N VAL A 227 -8.39 -24.55 -12.19
CA VAL A 227 -8.61 -23.44 -13.12
C VAL A 227 -8.14 -23.78 -14.54
N SER A 228 -6.94 -24.34 -14.69
CA SER A 228 -6.40 -24.75 -16.00
C SER A 228 -7.25 -25.85 -16.67
N THR A 229 -7.87 -26.72 -15.89
CA THR A 229 -8.77 -27.78 -16.39
C THR A 229 -10.04 -27.21 -17.00
N VAL A 230 -10.52 -26.06 -16.51
CA VAL A 230 -11.70 -25.37 -17.06
C VAL A 230 -11.31 -24.48 -18.24
N LEU A 231 -10.30 -23.63 -18.07
CA LEU A 231 -9.80 -22.70 -19.08
C LEU A 231 -9.08 -23.38 -20.27
N LYS A 232 -8.79 -24.67 -20.17
CA LYS A 232 -8.05 -25.50 -21.16
C LYS A 232 -6.65 -25.00 -21.49
N ARG A 233 -6.07 -24.13 -20.66
CA ARG A 233 -4.73 -23.54 -20.82
C ARG A 233 -4.19 -23.03 -19.47
N PRO A 234 -2.86 -22.97 -19.26
CA PRO A 234 -2.27 -22.35 -18.07
C PRO A 234 -2.59 -20.85 -18.02
N PRO A 235 -3.18 -20.32 -16.93
CA PRO A 235 -3.53 -18.91 -16.84
C PRO A 235 -2.29 -18.01 -16.69
N VAL A 236 -2.46 -16.71 -16.94
CA VAL A 236 -1.55 -15.66 -16.45
C VAL A 236 -2.15 -15.12 -15.16
N ILE A 237 -1.36 -15.06 -14.08
CA ILE A 237 -1.86 -14.46 -12.83
C ILE A 237 -1.81 -12.94 -12.94
N TRP A 238 -2.95 -12.28 -12.69
CA TRP A 238 -3.00 -10.87 -12.30
C TRP A 238 -2.96 -10.86 -10.77
N ASP A 239 -1.85 -10.42 -10.18
CA ASP A 239 -1.63 -10.58 -8.74
C ASP A 239 -1.78 -9.26 -7.97
N ASN A 240 -2.91 -9.10 -7.29
CA ASN A 240 -3.24 -7.95 -6.44
C ASN A 240 -2.67 -8.06 -5.01
N LEU A 241 -1.69 -8.93 -4.73
CA LEU A 241 -1.08 -9.07 -3.39
C LEU A 241 -0.56 -7.74 -2.81
N HIS A 242 -0.20 -6.79 -3.67
CA HIS A 242 0.39 -5.50 -3.30
C HIS A 242 -0.45 -4.29 -3.72
N ALA A 243 -1.66 -4.48 -4.25
CA ALA A 243 -2.56 -3.36 -4.60
C ALA A 243 -3.09 -2.69 -3.32
N ASN A 244 -3.19 -1.36 -3.29
CA ASN A 244 -3.73 -0.59 -2.15
C ASN A 244 -4.86 0.40 -2.54
N ASP A 245 -5.28 0.42 -3.80
CA ASP A 245 -6.34 1.32 -4.32
C ASP A 245 -7.68 1.22 -3.60
N TYR A 246 -7.97 0.06 -3.01
CA TYR A 246 -9.17 -0.19 -2.21
C TYR A 246 -9.15 0.41 -0.78
N ASP A 247 -7.99 0.86 -0.28
CA ASP A 247 -7.85 1.41 1.09
C ASP A 247 -6.68 2.40 1.19
N GLN A 248 -6.99 3.70 1.14
CA GLN A 248 -6.04 4.81 1.15
C GLN A 248 -5.22 4.95 2.45
N ALA A 249 -5.53 4.18 3.50
CA ALA A 249 -4.71 4.12 4.71
C ALA A 249 -3.61 3.05 4.64
N ARG A 250 -3.57 2.23 3.58
CA ARG A 250 -2.69 1.06 3.47
C ARG A 250 -1.61 1.22 2.40
N LEU A 251 -0.48 0.59 2.69
CA LEU A 251 0.68 0.48 1.81
C LEU A 251 1.31 -0.89 2.04
N PHE A 252 1.85 -1.51 0.98
CA PHE A 252 2.39 -2.87 1.01
C PHE A 252 3.85 -2.91 0.54
N LEU A 253 4.73 -3.04 1.52
CA LEU A 253 6.19 -3.09 1.46
C LEU A 253 6.75 -4.47 1.89
N GLY A 254 5.88 -5.44 2.17
CA GLY A 254 6.28 -6.83 2.42
C GLY A 254 6.70 -7.57 1.14
N PRO A 255 7.39 -8.72 1.27
CA PRO A 255 7.83 -9.52 0.13
C PRO A 255 6.68 -10.27 -0.53
N TYR A 256 6.81 -10.58 -1.82
CA TYR A 256 5.92 -11.49 -2.54
C TYR A 256 5.85 -12.87 -1.85
N CYS A 257 4.65 -13.31 -1.46
CA CYS A 257 4.45 -14.49 -0.60
C CYS A 257 3.14 -15.23 -0.90
N GLY A 258 2.98 -16.44 -0.34
CA GLY A 258 1.77 -17.27 -0.53
C GLY A 258 1.64 -17.90 -1.92
N ARG A 259 2.68 -17.81 -2.77
CA ARG A 259 2.76 -18.45 -4.09
C ARG A 259 3.97 -19.37 -4.11
N SER A 260 3.76 -20.68 -4.13
CA SER A 260 4.87 -21.64 -4.25
C SER A 260 5.57 -21.47 -5.61
N THR A 261 6.89 -21.64 -5.65
CA THR A 261 7.66 -21.69 -6.91
C THR A 261 7.20 -22.85 -7.81
N SER A 262 6.61 -23.90 -7.22
CA SER A 262 5.95 -25.01 -7.93
C SER A 262 4.76 -24.59 -8.80
N LEU A 263 4.29 -23.35 -8.69
CA LEU A 263 3.26 -22.79 -9.58
C LEU A 263 3.83 -22.35 -10.94
N ILE A 264 5.11 -21.99 -11.02
CA ILE A 264 5.73 -21.45 -12.24
C ILE A 264 5.53 -22.36 -13.47
N PRO A 265 5.80 -23.69 -13.41
CA PRO A 265 5.54 -24.59 -14.55
C PRO A 265 4.05 -24.87 -14.84
N LEU A 266 3.12 -24.31 -14.06
CA LEU A 266 1.67 -24.47 -14.21
C LEU A 266 0.97 -23.17 -14.66
N LEU A 267 1.75 -22.13 -14.99
CA LEU A 267 1.27 -20.81 -15.35
C LEU A 267 1.91 -20.34 -16.66
N SER A 268 1.19 -19.52 -17.42
CA SER A 268 1.77 -18.78 -18.56
C SER A 268 2.52 -17.51 -18.10
N GLY A 269 2.32 -17.08 -16.85
CA GLY A 269 3.03 -15.96 -16.25
C GLY A 269 2.41 -15.41 -14.97
N VAL A 270 3.02 -14.36 -14.43
CA VAL A 270 2.54 -13.51 -13.34
C VAL A 270 2.84 -12.05 -13.66
N VAL A 271 1.80 -11.21 -13.66
CA VAL A 271 1.90 -9.75 -13.63
C VAL A 271 1.33 -9.24 -12.30
N THR A 272 2.12 -8.52 -11.51
CA THR A 272 1.61 -7.91 -10.27
C THR A 272 0.91 -6.59 -10.56
N ASN A 273 -0.23 -6.35 -9.90
CA ASN A 273 -0.85 -5.05 -9.74
C ASN A 273 -0.42 -4.55 -8.33
N PRO A 274 0.53 -3.61 -8.24
CA PRO A 274 1.13 -3.20 -6.97
C PRO A 274 0.45 -1.92 -6.44
N ASN A 275 1.08 -1.22 -5.48
CA ASN A 275 0.52 0.00 -4.90
C ASN A 275 0.39 1.11 -5.96
N CYS A 276 -0.51 2.07 -5.73
CA CYS A 276 -0.64 3.26 -6.58
C CYS A 276 0.65 4.09 -6.63
N GLU A 277 1.34 4.20 -5.49
CA GLU A 277 2.60 4.92 -5.35
C GLU A 277 3.77 4.19 -6.01
N TYR A 278 4.51 4.85 -6.91
CA TYR A 278 5.49 4.18 -7.75
C TYR A 278 6.76 3.74 -6.98
N GLY A 279 7.37 4.64 -6.22
CA GLY A 279 8.60 4.38 -5.46
C GLY A 279 8.50 3.25 -4.42
N PRO A 280 7.41 3.19 -3.63
CA PRO A 280 7.09 2.07 -2.73
C PRO A 280 7.09 0.67 -3.37
N ASN A 281 6.74 0.55 -4.66
CA ASN A 281 6.61 -0.74 -5.35
C ASN A 281 7.93 -1.48 -5.59
N PHE A 282 9.07 -0.88 -5.25
CA PHE A 282 10.38 -1.50 -5.40
C PHE A 282 10.43 -2.91 -4.80
N ILE A 283 9.90 -3.12 -3.58
CA ILE A 283 9.97 -4.42 -2.91
C ILE A 283 9.03 -5.43 -3.58
N ALA A 284 7.78 -5.04 -3.89
CA ALA A 284 6.81 -5.90 -4.57
C ALA A 284 7.37 -6.46 -5.89
N ILE A 285 7.88 -5.57 -6.74
CA ILE A 285 8.37 -5.92 -8.08
C ILE A 285 9.70 -6.69 -8.01
N HIS A 286 10.65 -6.25 -7.16
CA HIS A 286 11.95 -6.92 -6.99
C HIS A 286 11.80 -8.34 -6.41
N THR A 287 10.93 -8.52 -5.41
CA THR A 287 10.71 -9.85 -4.80
C THR A 287 9.91 -10.79 -5.72
N LEU A 288 8.96 -10.28 -6.53
CA LEU A 288 8.37 -11.06 -7.62
C LEU A 288 9.42 -11.50 -8.64
N ALA A 289 10.35 -10.63 -9.03
CA ALA A 289 11.42 -10.99 -9.96
C ALA A 289 12.41 -12.00 -9.38
N GLN A 290 12.69 -11.95 -8.07
CA GLN A 290 13.43 -13.00 -7.38
C GLN A 290 12.67 -14.34 -7.38
N TRP A 291 11.34 -14.29 -7.21
CA TRP A 291 10.49 -15.48 -7.27
C TRP A 291 10.46 -16.11 -8.66
N SER A 292 10.22 -15.34 -9.72
CA SER A 292 10.07 -15.89 -11.08
C SER A 292 11.35 -16.54 -11.62
N ARG A 293 12.53 -16.04 -11.24
CA ARG A 293 13.81 -16.63 -11.64
C ARG A 293 14.16 -17.93 -10.89
N SER A 294 13.58 -18.19 -9.72
CA SER A 294 13.95 -19.37 -8.89
C SER A 294 13.78 -20.71 -9.64
N ALA A 295 12.68 -20.87 -10.38
CA ALA A 295 12.40 -22.09 -11.15
C ALA A 295 13.28 -22.27 -12.40
N ALA A 296 14.05 -21.25 -12.82
CA ALA A 296 14.96 -21.39 -13.95
C ALA A 296 16.18 -22.26 -13.59
N GLU A 297 16.68 -22.16 -12.35
CA GLU A 297 17.86 -22.87 -11.87
C GLU A 297 17.57 -24.34 -11.51
N ASP A 298 16.37 -24.63 -10.98
CA ASP A 298 15.97 -25.99 -10.55
C ASP A 298 15.85 -26.99 -11.73
N THR A 299 15.76 -26.53 -12.98
CA THR A 299 15.67 -27.42 -14.17
C THR A 299 16.96 -28.20 -14.48
N CYS A 300 18.06 -27.92 -13.78
CA CYS A 300 19.34 -28.62 -13.92
C CYS A 300 19.64 -29.63 -12.78
N ALA A 301 18.74 -29.82 -11.80
CA ALA A 301 18.97 -30.67 -10.62
C ALA A 301 17.98 -31.84 -10.54
N ASP A 302 18.49 -33.06 -10.69
CA ASP A 302 17.72 -34.30 -10.52
C ASP A 302 17.59 -34.64 -9.03
N SER A 303 16.66 -33.97 -8.32
CA SER A 303 16.49 -34.10 -6.87
C SER A 303 15.01 -34.21 -6.46
N ALA A 304 14.51 -35.44 -6.33
CA ALA A 304 13.12 -35.72 -5.99
C ALA A 304 12.75 -35.53 -4.49
N GLU A 305 13.74 -35.26 -3.62
CA GLU A 305 13.61 -35.43 -2.16
C GLU A 305 13.35 -34.13 -1.36
N LEU A 306 13.52 -32.93 -1.94
CA LEU A 306 13.48 -31.65 -1.22
C LEU A 306 12.06 -31.04 -1.02
N LYS A 307 11.00 -31.85 -1.01
CA LYS A 307 9.61 -31.36 -1.16
C LYS A 307 8.90 -30.90 0.12
N ASP A 308 9.45 -31.14 1.31
CA ASP A 308 8.76 -30.89 2.60
C ASP A 308 9.34 -29.74 3.44
N ASP A 309 10.63 -29.39 3.28
CA ASP A 309 11.32 -28.45 4.18
C ASP A 309 10.77 -27.01 4.09
N ALA A 310 10.38 -26.56 2.90
CA ALA A 310 9.86 -25.21 2.69
C ALA A 310 8.51 -24.97 3.39
N VAL A 311 7.69 -26.01 3.58
CA VAL A 311 6.43 -25.95 4.33
C VAL A 311 6.68 -26.20 5.82
N SER A 312 7.65 -27.07 6.13
CA SER A 312 8.05 -27.38 7.51
C SER A 312 8.68 -26.19 8.25
N ALA A 313 9.23 -25.20 7.54
CA ALA A 313 9.80 -23.99 8.15
C ALA A 313 8.75 -23.08 8.78
N ASP A 314 7.63 -22.82 8.08
CA ASP A 314 6.60 -21.87 8.52
C ASP A 314 5.77 -22.39 9.71
N ILE A 315 5.67 -23.71 9.89
CA ILE A 315 4.90 -24.34 10.97
C ILE A 315 5.67 -24.40 12.30
N ARG A 316 7.00 -24.17 12.30
CA ARG A 316 7.90 -24.60 13.38
C ARG A 316 8.55 -23.48 14.20
N LEU A 317 8.01 -22.25 14.13
CA LEU A 317 8.65 -21.06 14.71
C LEU A 317 7.73 -20.14 15.56
N GLU A 318 6.58 -20.65 16.03
CA GLU A 318 5.70 -19.95 17.00
C GLU A 318 5.76 -20.54 18.42
N THR A 319 6.73 -21.41 18.74
CA THR A 319 6.73 -22.17 20.02
C THR A 319 8.08 -22.22 20.76
N GLU A 320 9.07 -21.41 20.35
CA GLU A 320 10.31 -21.20 21.11
C GLU A 320 10.49 -19.70 21.39
N GLY A 321 10.95 -19.36 22.59
CA GLY A 321 10.76 -18.05 23.23
C GLY A 321 11.77 -16.97 22.87
N ASP A 322 11.71 -15.86 23.63
CA ASP A 322 12.63 -14.72 23.50
C ASP A 322 14.11 -15.13 23.65
N ASP A 323 14.92 -14.84 22.62
CA ASP A 323 16.26 -14.30 22.85
C ASP A 323 16.69 -13.36 21.69
N ILE A 324 17.66 -12.49 21.98
CA ILE A 324 17.97 -11.30 21.18
C ILE A 324 19.08 -11.60 20.17
N SER A 325 18.69 -11.97 18.97
CA SER A 325 19.55 -11.87 17.79
C SER A 325 18.76 -11.54 16.53
N SER A 326 19.33 -10.72 15.65
CA SER A 326 18.76 -10.48 14.33
C SER A 326 19.07 -11.66 13.40
N SER A 327 18.22 -11.85 12.38
CA SER A 327 18.48 -12.82 11.29
C SER A 327 18.39 -14.32 11.61
N TYR A 328 17.20 -14.82 11.97
CA TYR A 328 16.74 -16.09 11.40
C TYR A 328 16.17 -15.85 9.99
N CYS A 329 17.10 -15.78 9.04
CA CYS A 329 16.86 -16.09 7.63
C CYS A 329 17.56 -17.44 7.38
N PRO A 330 16.92 -18.46 6.78
CA PRO A 330 17.49 -19.82 6.71
C PRO A 330 18.89 -19.87 6.07
N THR A 331 19.92 -19.98 6.92
CA THR A 331 21.32 -20.07 6.52
C THR A 331 21.64 -21.50 6.08
N GLY A 332 21.44 -21.78 4.79
CA GLY A 332 21.65 -23.11 4.21
C GLY A 332 20.80 -23.39 2.98
N LEU A 333 19.76 -22.60 2.71
CA LEU A 333 18.99 -22.71 1.44
C LEU A 333 19.88 -22.40 0.23
N PRO A 334 19.77 -23.17 -0.88
CA PRO A 334 20.44 -22.91 -2.15
C PRO A 334 20.26 -21.49 -2.69
N SER A 335 21.13 -21.06 -3.61
CA SER A 335 21.00 -19.77 -4.29
C SER A 335 19.65 -19.61 -5.01
N SER A 336 19.19 -20.69 -5.66
CA SER A 336 17.94 -20.75 -6.45
C SER A 336 16.68 -20.59 -5.59
N THR A 337 16.67 -21.15 -4.38
CA THR A 337 15.45 -21.31 -3.60
C THR A 337 14.89 -19.97 -3.11
N TYR A 338 13.69 -19.63 -3.58
CA TYR A 338 12.98 -18.44 -3.11
C TYR A 338 12.56 -18.57 -1.65
N HIS A 339 12.81 -17.53 -0.86
CA HIS A 339 12.36 -17.44 0.53
C HIS A 339 11.99 -15.98 0.85
N PRO A 340 10.73 -15.65 1.25
CA PRO A 340 10.25 -14.27 1.33
C PRO A 340 11.14 -13.35 2.18
N ARG A 341 11.59 -13.81 3.36
CA ARG A 341 12.46 -13.00 4.25
C ARG A 341 13.86 -12.76 3.71
N ARG A 342 14.36 -13.66 2.84
CA ARG A 342 15.65 -13.49 2.13
C ARG A 342 15.46 -12.47 0.99
N ALA A 343 14.39 -12.63 0.23
CA ALA A 343 14.04 -11.75 -0.87
C ALA A 343 13.81 -10.32 -0.41
N LEU A 344 13.09 -10.12 0.72
CA LEU A 344 12.91 -8.83 1.37
C LEU A 344 14.26 -8.18 1.70
N ARG A 345 15.17 -8.89 2.37
CA ARG A 345 16.48 -8.31 2.76
C ARG A 345 17.29 -7.85 1.55
N ILE A 346 17.31 -8.63 0.47
CA ILE A 346 18.01 -8.26 -0.77
C ILE A 346 17.33 -7.05 -1.42
N ALA A 347 15.99 -7.03 -1.48
CA ALA A 347 15.24 -5.90 -2.01
C ALA A 347 15.47 -4.62 -1.21
N LEU A 348 15.53 -4.68 0.13
CA LEU A 348 15.81 -3.53 1.00
C LEU A 348 17.26 -3.03 0.87
N GLN A 349 18.23 -3.92 0.66
CA GLN A 349 19.62 -3.56 0.37
C GLN A 349 19.73 -2.77 -0.94
N ASP A 350 19.09 -3.26 -2.01
CA ASP A 350 19.03 -2.56 -3.29
C ASP A 350 18.21 -1.25 -3.21
N TRP A 351 17.09 -1.24 -2.48
CA TRP A 351 16.19 -0.08 -2.36
C TRP A 351 16.86 1.08 -1.63
N ARG A 352 17.75 0.81 -0.67
CA ARG A 352 18.51 1.85 0.07
C ARG A 352 19.17 2.87 -0.86
N HIS A 353 19.68 2.43 -2.01
CA HIS A 353 20.30 3.31 -3.01
C HIS A 353 19.32 4.28 -3.69
N GLU A 354 18.03 3.94 -3.78
CA GLU A 354 17.01 4.80 -4.39
C GLU A 354 16.70 6.04 -3.53
N PHE A 355 16.78 5.95 -2.20
CA PHE A 355 16.61 7.09 -1.29
C PHE A 355 17.72 8.15 -1.46
N SER A 356 18.92 7.69 -1.85
CA SER A 356 20.09 8.54 -2.13
C SER A 356 20.08 9.17 -3.54
N ARG A 357 19.26 8.68 -4.49
CA ARG A 357 19.12 9.28 -5.83
C ARG A 357 18.54 10.69 -5.72
N SER A 358 19.18 11.67 -6.35
CA SER A 358 18.60 13.02 -6.45
C SER A 358 17.52 13.03 -7.53
N VAL A 359 16.26 12.93 -7.11
CA VAL A 359 15.08 12.98 -7.99
C VAL A 359 14.17 14.11 -7.49
N GLN A 360 13.94 15.10 -8.36
CA GLN A 360 12.97 16.15 -8.10
C GLN A 360 11.55 15.60 -8.27
N ALA A 361 10.65 15.96 -7.35
CA ALA A 361 9.24 15.60 -7.44
C ALA A 361 8.50 16.56 -8.40
N ALA A 362 7.47 16.04 -9.08
CA ALA A 362 6.56 16.81 -9.92
C ALA A 362 5.11 16.29 -9.74
N GLY A 363 4.13 17.19 -9.80
CA GLY A 363 2.74 16.92 -9.42
C GLY A 363 2.39 17.32 -7.97
N PRO A 364 1.10 17.43 -7.65
CA PRO A 364 0.61 17.96 -6.37
C PRO A 364 0.97 17.06 -5.18
N ILE A 365 1.35 17.68 -4.07
CA ILE A 365 1.56 16.99 -2.79
C ILE A 365 0.19 16.65 -2.20
N GLN A 366 -0.09 15.36 -1.96
CA GLN A 366 -1.21 14.97 -1.10
C GLN A 366 -0.93 15.44 0.33
N GLN A 367 -1.85 16.21 0.92
CA GLN A 367 -1.74 16.55 2.34
C GLN A 367 -1.95 15.29 3.19
N PRO A 368 -1.24 15.13 4.32
CA PRO A 368 -1.56 14.08 5.27
C PRO A 368 -2.99 14.25 5.78
N HIS A 369 -3.71 13.15 5.98
CA HIS A 369 -5.08 13.18 6.47
C HIS A 369 -5.16 13.91 7.82
N GLN A 370 -6.07 14.88 7.92
CA GLN A 370 -6.42 15.47 9.21
C GLN A 370 -7.14 14.40 10.04
N ILE A 371 -6.56 14.04 11.19
CA ILE A 371 -7.21 13.15 12.16
C ILE A 371 -8.61 13.74 12.46
N PRO A 372 -9.71 12.99 12.25
CA PRO A 372 -11.05 13.50 12.53
C PRO A 372 -11.19 13.80 14.02
N THR A 373 -11.09 15.09 14.39
CA THR A 373 -11.43 15.51 15.75
C THR A 373 -12.89 15.16 15.98
N PRO A 374 -13.24 14.35 17.00
CA PRO A 374 -14.61 13.91 17.19
C PRO A 374 -15.49 15.12 17.51
N ALA A 375 -16.30 15.53 16.53
CA ALA A 375 -17.27 16.59 16.71
C ALA A 375 -18.22 16.19 17.86
N PRO A 376 -18.53 17.10 18.80
CA PRO A 376 -19.35 16.78 19.96
C PRO A 376 -20.76 16.41 19.51
N ILE A 377 -21.06 15.11 19.48
CA ILE A 377 -22.34 14.56 19.02
C ILE A 377 -23.47 15.09 19.94
N PRO A 378 -24.46 15.82 19.41
CA PRO A 378 -25.63 16.22 20.19
C PRO A 378 -26.44 14.96 20.56
N ILE A 379 -26.55 14.67 21.85
CA ILE A 379 -27.35 13.53 22.33
C ILE A 379 -28.83 13.84 22.12
N MET A 380 -29.39 13.42 20.98
CA MET A 380 -30.84 13.42 20.76
C MET A 380 -31.45 12.14 21.35
N PRO A 381 -32.40 12.22 22.30
CA PRO A 381 -33.02 11.04 22.88
C PRO A 381 -34.05 10.43 21.92
N SER A 382 -33.74 9.23 21.40
CA SER A 382 -34.69 8.44 20.61
C SER A 382 -35.77 7.83 21.50
N VAL A 383 -37.00 8.34 21.42
CA VAL A 383 -38.17 7.78 22.12
C VAL A 383 -38.64 6.47 21.48
N ASN A 384 -38.51 5.36 22.21
CA ASN A 384 -39.18 4.10 21.92
C ASN A 384 -40.22 3.80 23.02
N THR A 385 -41.44 3.45 22.60
CA THR A 385 -42.61 3.41 23.48
C THR A 385 -42.91 2.00 24.00
N CYS A 386 -42.70 1.75 25.31
CA CYS A 386 -43.56 0.83 26.08
C CYS A 386 -43.42 0.97 27.61
N MET A 387 -44.59 0.96 28.29
CA MET A 387 -44.86 0.64 29.70
C MET A 387 -44.21 1.44 30.86
N SER A 388 -45.02 2.38 31.37
CA SER A 388 -45.48 2.41 32.77
C SER A 388 -44.57 2.94 33.91
N ILE A 389 -44.71 4.25 34.16
CA ILE A 389 -44.83 4.92 35.49
C ILE A 389 -44.23 4.28 36.76
N THR A 390 -43.26 4.97 37.36
CA THR A 390 -43.37 5.54 38.71
C THR A 390 -42.47 6.78 38.81
N SER A 391 -42.89 7.81 39.57
CA SER A 391 -42.24 9.12 39.65
C SER A 391 -41.53 9.35 40.99
N THR A 392 -40.25 9.74 40.97
CA THR A 392 -39.50 10.23 42.15
C THR A 392 -38.63 11.43 41.77
N THR A 393 -38.32 12.27 42.75
CA THR A 393 -37.81 13.65 42.61
C THR A 393 -36.31 13.79 42.35
N THR A 394 -35.93 14.87 41.66
CA THR A 394 -34.56 15.40 41.62
C THR A 394 -34.16 16.10 42.92
N PRO A 395 -32.84 16.13 43.23
CA PRO A 395 -32.19 17.26 43.87
C PRO A 395 -31.33 18.05 42.87
N VAL A 396 -30.90 19.25 43.25
CA VAL A 396 -30.06 20.19 42.48
C VAL A 396 -28.89 20.64 43.37
N LEU A 397 -27.85 21.24 42.78
CA LEU A 397 -26.58 21.70 43.39
C LEU A 397 -25.55 20.57 43.64
N SER A 398 -24.23 20.83 43.66
CA SER A 398 -23.49 22.10 43.54
C SER A 398 -22.18 21.97 42.73
N SER A 399 -21.67 23.11 42.28
CA SER A 399 -20.36 23.30 41.63
C SER A 399 -19.16 23.18 42.58
N LEU A 400 -18.03 22.66 42.08
CA LEU A 400 -16.66 23.06 42.45
C LEU A 400 -15.71 22.92 41.21
N PRO A 401 -14.55 23.62 41.16
CA PRO A 401 -13.75 23.77 39.92
C PRO A 401 -12.41 23.01 39.89
N THR A 402 -11.61 23.30 38.84
CA THR A 402 -10.15 23.09 38.75
C THR A 402 -9.63 21.73 38.28
N ILE A 403 -9.89 21.38 37.01
CA ILE A 403 -9.03 20.49 36.19
C ILE A 403 -8.89 21.09 34.77
N ALA A 404 -8.35 22.31 34.67
CA ALA A 404 -8.26 23.06 33.41
C ALA A 404 -6.84 23.27 32.87
N THR A 405 -5.80 23.00 33.68
CA THR A 405 -4.43 23.44 33.39
C THR A 405 -3.55 22.38 32.73
N SER A 406 -3.91 21.10 32.80
CA SER A 406 -3.07 19.97 32.35
C SER A 406 -3.30 19.55 30.89
N ILE A 407 -4.33 20.07 30.22
CA ILE A 407 -4.68 19.71 28.83
C ILE A 407 -4.06 20.70 27.83
N ALA A 408 -3.77 21.94 28.24
CA ALA A 408 -3.25 23.00 27.37
C ALA A 408 -1.91 22.64 26.71
N GLN A 409 -1.04 21.87 27.40
CA GLN A 409 0.28 21.48 26.88
C GLN A 409 0.24 20.38 25.79
N VAL A 410 -0.94 19.81 25.50
CA VAL A 410 -1.10 18.80 24.42
C VAL A 410 -1.50 19.46 23.09
N ALA A 411 -2.02 20.70 23.13
CA ALA A 411 -2.58 21.39 21.96
C ALA A 411 -1.54 22.07 21.05
N GLU A 412 -0.34 22.37 21.56
CA GLU A 412 0.63 23.28 20.91
C GLU A 412 1.52 22.60 19.84
N VAL A 413 1.29 21.31 19.54
CA VAL A 413 2.12 20.51 18.62
C VAL A 413 1.52 20.39 17.20
N ILE A 414 0.25 20.76 17.00
CA ILE A 414 -0.49 20.47 15.74
C ILE A 414 -1.26 21.69 15.20
N GLN A 415 -0.60 22.84 15.05
CA GLN A 415 -1.14 23.99 14.29
C GLN A 415 -0.07 24.70 13.43
N ASP A 416 0.19 24.18 12.23
CA ASP A 416 0.68 24.98 11.10
C ASP A 416 -0.45 25.08 10.05
N SER A 417 -1.29 26.09 10.21
CA SER A 417 -2.52 26.29 9.44
C SER A 417 -2.28 27.13 8.18
N SER A 418 -1.34 26.70 7.31
CA SER A 418 -0.84 27.51 6.19
C SER A 418 -0.99 26.91 4.77
N LEU A 419 -1.93 25.98 4.54
CA LEU A 419 -2.22 25.41 3.20
C LEU A 419 -3.73 25.15 2.96
N VAL A 420 -4.44 26.12 2.35
CA VAL A 420 -5.80 25.91 1.80
C VAL A 420 -5.71 25.72 0.28
N PRO A 421 -6.14 24.57 -0.28
CA PRO A 421 -6.10 24.35 -1.73
C PRO A 421 -7.30 24.98 -2.46
N PRO A 422 -7.13 25.52 -3.68
CA PRO A 422 -8.23 25.82 -4.57
C PRO A 422 -8.80 24.51 -5.15
N SER A 423 -10.13 24.36 -5.12
CA SER A 423 -10.81 23.21 -5.73
C SER A 423 -10.83 23.33 -7.26
N SER A 424 -10.01 22.54 -7.95
CA SER A 424 -10.13 22.34 -9.40
C SER A 424 -9.91 20.88 -9.77
N SER A 425 -10.85 20.33 -10.53
CA SER A 425 -10.78 18.97 -11.07
C SER A 425 -9.82 18.95 -12.26
N VAL A 426 -8.55 18.60 -12.01
CA VAL A 426 -7.54 18.45 -13.07
C VAL A 426 -7.88 17.23 -13.93
N VAL A 427 -8.02 17.44 -15.24
CA VAL A 427 -8.28 16.35 -16.20
C VAL A 427 -7.03 15.48 -16.32
N MET A 428 -7.04 14.31 -15.69
CA MET A 428 -5.90 13.38 -15.72
C MET A 428 -5.87 12.56 -17.00
N ASN A 429 -5.22 13.11 -18.03
CA ASN A 429 -4.77 12.33 -19.18
C ASN A 429 -3.42 11.69 -18.86
N SER A 430 -3.36 10.36 -18.79
CA SER A 430 -2.17 9.61 -18.38
C SER A 430 -0.95 9.83 -19.30
N LEU A 431 -1.17 10.21 -20.56
CA LEU A 431 -0.10 10.39 -21.55
C LEU A 431 0.46 11.82 -21.59
N VAL A 432 -0.28 12.82 -21.10
CA VAL A 432 -0.02 14.26 -21.37
C VAL A 432 0.15 15.10 -20.08
N SER A 433 0.17 14.47 -18.91
CA SER A 433 0.18 15.17 -17.60
C SER A 433 1.56 15.70 -17.17
N GLU A 434 2.03 16.82 -17.75
CA GLU A 434 3.07 17.66 -17.12
C GLU A 434 2.48 18.57 -16.02
N ASN A 435 3.01 18.51 -14.81
CA ASN A 435 2.70 19.48 -13.74
C ASN A 435 3.97 19.91 -12.98
N LYS A 436 4.54 21.04 -13.38
CA LYS A 436 5.68 21.70 -12.72
C LYS A 436 5.18 22.59 -11.57
N ILE A 437 5.81 22.49 -10.38
CA ILE A 437 5.49 23.33 -9.21
C ILE A 437 6.49 24.49 -9.11
N GLY A 438 5.98 25.70 -8.85
CA GLY A 438 6.80 26.86 -8.48
C GLY A 438 7.14 26.84 -6.99
N THR A 439 8.43 26.89 -6.65
CA THR A 439 8.91 26.85 -5.27
C THR A 439 8.61 28.13 -4.51
N ILE A 440 7.98 28.01 -3.33
CA ILE A 440 7.99 29.04 -2.29
C ILE A 440 8.52 28.41 -1.00
N LEU A 441 9.61 28.97 -0.47
CA LEU A 441 10.12 28.69 0.88
C LEU A 441 9.71 29.83 1.81
N PRO A 442 9.32 29.57 3.06
CA PRO A 442 8.78 30.59 3.95
C PRO A 442 9.87 31.48 4.57
N ALA A 443 9.73 32.79 4.41
CA ALA A 443 10.48 33.78 5.17
C ALA A 443 9.70 35.10 5.34
N GLN A 444 9.49 35.50 6.61
CA GLN A 444 9.16 36.85 7.09
C GLN A 444 7.79 37.49 6.71
N LEU A 445 6.91 37.55 7.71
CA LEU A 445 5.78 38.51 7.88
C LEU A 445 6.32 39.92 8.27
N PRO A 446 5.53 41.03 8.29
CA PRO A 446 4.06 41.20 8.30
C PRO A 446 3.55 42.03 7.06
N VAL A 447 2.40 42.73 6.95
CA VAL A 447 1.44 43.40 7.88
C VAL A 447 -0.01 43.39 7.32
N SER A 448 -1.01 43.50 8.20
CA SER A 448 -2.46 43.47 7.96
C SER A 448 -3.07 44.70 7.24
N SER A 449 -4.23 44.52 6.58
CA SER A 449 -5.49 45.23 6.97
C SER A 449 -6.76 44.87 6.14
N ASN A 450 -7.80 44.44 6.87
CA ASN A 450 -9.26 44.69 6.75
C ASN A 450 -10.00 44.93 5.40
N LEU A 451 -11.12 44.19 5.25
CA LEU A 451 -12.44 44.56 4.67
C LEU A 451 -12.50 44.99 3.17
N ALA A 452 -13.55 44.71 2.37
CA ALA A 452 -14.92 44.24 2.65
C ALA A 452 -15.52 43.46 1.44
N SER A 453 -16.65 42.78 1.65
CA SER A 453 -17.52 42.23 0.59
C SER A 453 -18.33 43.32 -0.13
N PRO A 454 -18.89 43.04 -1.32
CA PRO A 454 -20.35 42.84 -1.36
C PRO A 454 -20.89 41.76 -2.32
N GLN A 455 -22.04 41.20 -1.91
CA GLN A 455 -23.29 41.01 -2.67
C GLN A 455 -23.42 41.66 -4.07
N ASP A 456 -24.21 41.15 -5.04
CA ASP A 456 -25.11 39.96 -5.12
C ASP A 456 -25.58 39.74 -6.59
N GLY A 457 -26.21 38.58 -6.88
CA GLY A 457 -27.19 38.42 -7.98
C GLY A 457 -26.72 37.76 -9.29
N GLY A 458 -27.48 36.76 -9.79
CA GLY A 458 -27.27 36.16 -11.11
C GLY A 458 -27.90 34.76 -11.33
N ASP A 459 -29.23 34.70 -11.40
CA ASP A 459 -30.04 33.49 -11.63
C ASP A 459 -29.70 32.69 -12.93
N GLY A 460 -29.97 31.38 -12.96
CA GLY A 460 -29.69 30.50 -14.10
C GLY A 460 -29.81 28.99 -13.82
N GLY A 461 -31.02 28.48 -13.62
CA GLY A 461 -31.26 27.07 -13.27
C GLY A 461 -31.06 26.05 -14.41
N GLY A 462 -30.64 24.83 -14.06
CA GLY A 462 -30.55 23.68 -14.96
C GLY A 462 -30.43 22.35 -14.18
N GLY A 463 -31.52 21.57 -14.12
CA GLY A 463 -31.55 20.34 -13.34
C GLY A 463 -30.90 19.15 -14.04
N GLY A 464 -29.76 18.69 -13.52
CA GLY A 464 -29.12 17.43 -13.92
C GLY A 464 -29.10 16.44 -12.77
N VAL A 465 -29.76 15.28 -12.92
CA VAL A 465 -29.73 14.21 -11.92
C VAL A 465 -28.45 13.40 -12.09
N SER A 466 -27.44 13.67 -11.27
CA SER A 466 -26.23 12.86 -11.17
C SER A 466 -26.49 11.62 -10.32
N SER A 467 -26.73 10.49 -10.98
CA SER A 467 -26.76 9.18 -10.31
C SER A 467 -25.37 8.82 -9.80
N SER A 468 -25.14 8.97 -8.50
CA SER A 468 -23.90 8.58 -7.83
C SER A 468 -23.70 7.05 -7.94
N SER A 469 -22.70 6.62 -8.70
CA SER A 469 -22.28 5.22 -8.76
C SER A 469 -21.62 4.83 -7.44
N SER A 470 -22.38 4.17 -6.56
CA SER A 470 -21.86 3.55 -5.34
C SER A 470 -20.94 2.39 -5.71
N ALA A 471 -19.63 2.53 -5.50
CA ALA A 471 -18.73 1.40 -5.43
C ALA A 471 -19.10 0.57 -4.18
N GLU A 472 -19.38 -0.72 -4.36
CA GLU A 472 -19.69 -1.60 -3.23
C GLU A 472 -18.42 -1.88 -2.40
N PRO A 473 -18.48 -1.79 -1.06
CA PRO A 473 -17.32 -2.07 -0.22
C PRO A 473 -16.97 -3.57 -0.22
N MET A 474 -15.68 -3.88 -0.33
CA MET A 474 -15.15 -5.24 -0.33
C MET A 474 -15.29 -5.91 1.05
N GLU A 475 -16.35 -6.71 1.25
CA GLU A 475 -16.65 -7.33 2.55
C GLU A 475 -15.54 -8.26 3.06
N CYS A 476 -14.90 -7.84 4.16
CA CYS A 476 -14.03 -8.68 4.99
C CYS A 476 -14.70 -8.95 6.34
N THR A 477 -15.50 -10.02 6.41
CA THR A 477 -16.25 -10.42 7.62
C THR A 477 -15.35 -11.09 8.66
N ASN A 478 -14.93 -10.32 9.68
CA ASN A 478 -14.27 -10.84 10.87
C ASN A 478 -15.31 -11.29 11.92
N TYR A 479 -15.19 -12.54 12.38
CA TYR A 479 -15.92 -13.05 13.53
C TYR A 479 -15.01 -13.16 14.75
N SER A 480 -15.42 -12.55 15.88
CA SER A 480 -14.82 -12.78 17.21
C SER A 480 -15.91 -13.26 18.17
N PRO A 481 -15.73 -14.39 18.87
CA PRO A 481 -16.72 -14.89 19.82
C PRO A 481 -16.68 -14.11 21.15
N ILE A 482 -17.85 -13.92 21.76
CA ILE A 482 -17.98 -13.31 23.09
C ILE A 482 -17.82 -14.40 24.16
N SER A 483 -16.97 -14.16 25.15
CA SER A 483 -17.00 -14.86 26.45
C SER A 483 -17.18 -13.82 27.56
N SER A 484 -18.25 -13.99 28.34
CA SER A 484 -18.55 -13.17 29.52
C SER A 484 -18.16 -13.92 30.79
N LEU A 485 -17.83 -13.16 31.85
CA LEU A 485 -17.91 -13.64 33.24
C LEU A 485 -18.06 -12.43 34.18
N ASN A 486 -18.72 -12.65 35.32
CA ASN A 486 -19.16 -11.62 36.27
C ASN A 486 -18.37 -11.67 37.60
N ASN A 487 -18.70 -10.72 38.48
CA ASN A 487 -18.57 -10.73 39.96
C ASN A 487 -17.23 -10.33 40.60
N SER A 488 -17.21 -9.75 41.82
CA SER A 488 -18.18 -8.86 42.51
C SER A 488 -17.65 -8.38 43.88
N GLY A 489 -17.55 -7.07 44.11
CA GLY A 489 -17.47 -6.44 45.44
C GLY A 489 -16.19 -6.70 46.28
N ALA A 490 -16.03 -6.13 47.48
CA ALA A 490 -16.67 -4.95 48.09
C ALA A 490 -15.94 -4.54 49.41
N ASN A 491 -15.92 -3.23 49.73
CA ASN A 491 -15.72 -2.64 51.07
C ASN A 491 -14.32 -2.82 51.77
N ALA A 492 -13.87 -1.99 52.72
CA ALA A 492 -14.18 -0.58 53.11
C ALA A 492 -13.12 -0.08 54.14
N ASP A 493 -13.32 1.15 54.67
CA ASP A 493 -12.82 1.69 55.95
C ASP A 493 -11.30 2.05 56.08
N THR A 494 -10.91 3.34 56.06
CA THR A 494 -10.74 4.32 57.19
C THR A 494 -9.43 4.19 58.00
N CYS A 495 -8.78 5.21 58.59
CA CYS A 495 -8.72 6.69 58.48
C CYS A 495 -7.61 7.20 59.45
N GLU A 496 -7.40 8.52 59.51
CA GLU A 496 -6.74 9.31 60.59
C GLU A 496 -5.19 9.43 60.62
N ASP A 497 -4.74 10.64 60.25
CA ASP A 497 -3.68 11.50 60.82
C ASP A 497 -2.57 10.95 61.73
N HIS A 498 -1.35 11.41 61.46
CA HIS A 498 -0.65 12.30 62.41
C HIS A 498 0.37 13.23 61.73
N GLN A 499 0.47 14.46 62.24
CA GLN A 499 1.28 15.58 61.73
C GLN A 499 2.40 15.93 62.73
N MET A 500 3.65 16.06 62.28
CA MET A 500 4.74 16.67 63.05
C MET A 500 5.69 17.49 62.15
N VAL A 501 6.29 18.54 62.71
CA VAL A 501 7.08 19.58 62.00
C VAL A 501 8.41 19.82 62.72
N VAL A 502 9.52 19.93 61.97
CA VAL A 502 10.79 20.55 62.41
C VAL A 502 11.43 21.31 61.23
N GLU A 503 12.13 22.41 61.53
CA GLU A 503 12.69 23.40 60.58
C GLU A 503 14.09 23.07 60.01
N PRO A 504 14.53 23.76 58.93
CA PRO A 504 15.81 23.53 58.24
C PRO A 504 16.99 24.39 58.76
N ALA A 505 18.21 24.06 58.30
CA ALA A 505 19.43 24.85 58.50
C ALA A 505 20.08 25.26 57.17
N LYS A 506 20.81 26.40 57.16
CA LYS A 506 21.45 27.01 55.98
C LYS A 506 22.98 26.95 56.05
N SER A 507 23.64 27.08 54.90
CA SER A 507 24.84 27.91 54.76
C SER A 507 25.16 28.23 53.29
N ASP A 508 25.19 29.51 52.93
CA ASP A 508 25.56 30.04 51.61
C ASP A 508 27.09 30.11 51.42
N THR A 509 27.58 30.45 50.21
CA THR A 509 28.32 31.73 49.97
C THR A 509 28.88 31.91 48.55
N ALA A 510 29.09 33.19 48.19
CA ALA A 510 29.94 33.75 47.11
C ALA A 510 29.45 33.63 45.64
N SER A 511 29.68 34.63 44.77
CA SER A 511 30.01 36.06 44.95
C SER A 511 29.80 36.84 43.64
N ASP A 512 29.61 38.16 43.70
CA ASP A 512 29.00 38.96 42.62
C ASP A 512 29.97 39.96 41.91
N GLY A 513 29.62 40.38 40.68
CA GLY A 513 30.12 41.58 39.99
C GLY A 513 31.41 41.48 39.12
N HIS A 514 31.68 42.40 38.16
CA HIS A 514 30.85 43.50 37.63
C HIS A 514 31.44 44.11 36.31
N LEU A 515 30.57 44.77 35.50
CA LEU A 515 30.81 45.83 34.48
C LEU A 515 31.52 45.61 33.12
N SER A 516 30.77 45.94 32.06
CA SER A 516 31.16 46.58 30.77
C SER A 516 31.23 48.14 30.94
N PRO A 517 31.29 49.06 29.93
CA PRO A 517 31.07 48.97 28.47
C PRO A 517 32.04 49.78 27.55
N THR A 518 31.83 49.78 26.23
CA THR A 518 31.78 50.93 25.25
C THR A 518 32.08 50.52 23.79
N SER A 519 31.74 51.39 22.82
CA SER A 519 31.82 51.21 21.34
C SER A 519 32.10 52.58 20.67
N PRO A 520 32.16 52.73 19.32
CA PRO A 520 32.70 51.91 18.22
C PRO A 520 33.84 52.69 17.46
N PRO A 521 34.28 52.27 16.24
CA PRO A 521 34.01 53.13 15.06
C PRO A 521 33.82 52.35 13.72
N GLN A 522 33.80 53.07 12.58
CA GLN A 522 33.52 52.56 11.22
C GLN A 522 34.74 52.63 10.26
N ALA A 523 34.61 51.92 9.13
CA ALA A 523 35.03 52.27 7.76
C ALA A 523 36.37 51.78 7.16
N ALA A 524 36.30 51.59 5.82
CA ALA A 524 37.34 51.44 4.79
C ALA A 524 38.10 50.10 4.61
N ASP A 525 37.91 49.53 3.41
CA ASP A 525 38.83 48.86 2.48
C ASP A 525 40.09 48.11 2.97
N VAL A 526 40.29 46.89 2.44
CA VAL A 526 41.31 46.57 1.40
C VAL A 526 41.17 45.11 0.93
N ASP A 527 41.56 44.83 -0.31
CA ASP A 527 41.46 43.54 -1.00
C ASP A 527 42.82 42.77 -1.05
N LEU A 528 42.75 41.49 -1.44
CA LEU A 528 43.82 40.61 -1.94
C LEU A 528 44.92 40.06 -1.01
N SER A 529 44.76 38.75 -0.74
CA SER A 529 45.81 37.72 -0.76
C SER A 529 46.90 37.67 0.33
N GLN A 530 46.79 36.64 1.20
CA GLN A 530 47.74 35.51 1.21
C GLN A 530 47.22 34.34 2.07
N SER A 531 47.54 33.11 1.67
CA SER A 531 47.20 31.88 2.39
C SER A 531 48.39 31.37 3.23
N PRO A 532 48.10 30.73 4.38
CA PRO A 532 48.97 29.65 4.84
C PRO A 532 48.22 28.42 5.39
N SER A 533 48.78 27.24 5.11
CA SER A 533 48.78 26.01 5.93
C SER A 533 47.53 25.60 6.74
N SER A 534 46.74 24.69 6.16
CA SER A 534 46.49 23.34 6.72
C SER A 534 46.45 23.12 8.26
N SER A 535 45.30 23.37 8.90
CA SER A 535 44.87 22.63 10.11
C SER A 535 43.38 22.88 10.45
N ALA A 536 42.46 22.52 9.56
CA ALA A 536 41.01 22.64 9.79
C ALA A 536 40.22 21.60 8.96
N VAL A 537 40.34 20.33 9.34
CA VAL A 537 39.49 19.23 8.84
C VAL A 537 38.92 18.51 10.05
N ASP A 538 37.72 17.96 9.90
CA ASP A 538 37.06 17.01 10.82
C ASP A 538 36.35 17.59 12.07
N GLU A 539 35.34 18.44 11.84
CA GLU A 539 34.22 18.61 12.79
C GLU A 539 32.83 18.75 12.09
N SER A 540 32.80 18.97 10.77
CA SER A 540 31.57 19.08 9.98
C SER A 540 31.12 17.78 9.29
N ILE A 541 31.96 16.73 9.30
CA ILE A 541 31.71 15.46 8.60
C ILE A 541 30.94 14.47 9.50
N THR A 542 31.16 14.52 10.81
CA THR A 542 30.56 13.57 11.78
C THR A 542 29.05 13.77 12.04
N LYS A 543 28.45 14.88 11.56
CA LYS A 543 27.01 15.16 11.71
C LYS A 543 26.13 14.68 10.56
N THR A 544 26.70 14.26 9.42
CA THR A 544 25.89 13.81 8.27
C THR A 544 25.42 12.36 8.41
N ASP A 545 26.26 11.50 8.99
CA ASP A 545 26.08 10.05 8.92
C ASP A 545 24.93 9.53 9.80
N ASP A 546 24.54 10.27 10.84
CA ASP A 546 23.44 9.90 11.75
C ASP A 546 22.04 10.20 11.15
N LEU A 547 21.97 10.96 10.05
CA LEU A 547 20.73 11.24 9.31
C LEU A 547 20.46 10.25 8.16
N ASP A 548 21.41 9.39 7.84
CA ASP A 548 21.33 8.47 6.70
C ASP A 548 20.44 7.25 7.03
N LEU A 549 19.52 6.88 6.13
CA LEU A 549 18.62 5.73 6.35
C LEU A 549 19.42 4.43 6.47
N THR A 550 19.18 3.66 7.53
CA THR A 550 19.78 2.33 7.75
C THR A 550 18.88 1.20 7.23
N ILE A 551 19.44 0.00 7.09
CA ILE A 551 18.65 -1.20 6.74
C ILE A 551 17.64 -1.54 7.86
N ASP A 552 17.93 -1.23 9.13
CA ASP A 552 17.01 -1.48 10.25
C ASP A 552 15.84 -0.49 10.31
N ASP A 553 16.06 0.75 9.84
CA ASP A 553 15.00 1.74 9.61
C ASP A 553 14.09 1.27 8.46
N LEU A 554 14.67 0.82 7.34
CA LEU A 554 13.90 0.27 6.20
C LEU A 554 13.17 -1.05 6.52
N LEU A 555 13.76 -1.92 7.36
CA LEU A 555 13.10 -3.12 7.90
C LEU A 555 11.94 -2.75 8.83
N LEU A 556 12.06 -1.68 9.63
CA LEU A 556 10.94 -1.17 10.43
C LEU A 556 9.84 -0.60 9.54
N LEU A 557 10.18 0.17 8.51
CA LEU A 557 9.22 0.68 7.53
C LEU A 557 8.43 -0.46 6.86
N ALA A 558 9.11 -1.51 6.41
CA ALA A 558 8.48 -2.70 5.83
C ALA A 558 7.64 -3.49 6.84
N ASP A 559 8.09 -3.63 8.10
CA ASP A 559 7.32 -4.34 9.13
C ASP A 559 6.02 -3.61 9.53
N LEU A 560 5.99 -2.27 9.45
CA LEU A 560 4.81 -1.44 9.72
C LEU A 560 3.77 -1.54 8.58
N PHE A 561 4.25 -1.54 7.33
CA PHE A 561 3.44 -1.53 6.11
C PHE A 561 3.62 -2.82 5.31
N TYR A 562 3.30 -3.97 5.92
CA TYR A 562 3.75 -5.26 5.41
C TYR A 562 2.88 -5.83 4.27
N LEU A 563 1.77 -6.53 4.58
CA LEU A 563 0.96 -7.27 3.59
C LEU A 563 -0.55 -7.15 3.86
N PRO A 564 -1.43 -7.46 2.87
CA PRO A 564 -2.88 -7.35 3.04
C PRO A 564 -3.46 -8.19 4.19
N PHE A 565 -2.81 -9.31 4.54
CA PHE A 565 -3.28 -10.30 5.53
C PHE A 565 -2.31 -10.59 6.67
N GLU A 566 -1.26 -9.78 6.85
CA GLU A 566 -0.17 -9.99 7.80
C GLU A 566 0.56 -8.67 8.10
N HIS A 567 0.89 -8.42 9.36
CA HIS A 567 1.78 -7.32 9.78
C HIS A 567 3.18 -7.89 10.03
N GLY A 568 4.24 -7.12 9.78
CA GLY A 568 5.60 -7.58 10.04
C GLY A 568 5.94 -7.61 11.53
N LYS A 569 7.08 -8.22 11.89
CA LYS A 569 7.35 -8.61 13.29
C LYS A 569 7.38 -7.41 14.26
N LYS A 570 8.02 -6.29 13.88
CA LYS A 570 8.01 -5.06 14.70
C LYS A 570 6.60 -4.46 14.82
N GLY A 571 5.78 -4.51 13.76
CA GLY A 571 4.39 -4.05 13.77
C GLY A 571 3.51 -4.85 14.74
N ILE A 572 3.59 -6.19 14.69
CA ILE A 572 2.93 -7.06 15.67
C ILE A 572 3.42 -6.76 17.08
N THR A 573 4.74 -6.64 17.29
CA THR A 573 5.33 -6.36 18.62
C THR A 573 4.78 -5.06 19.23
N ILE A 574 4.65 -3.99 18.44
CA ILE A 574 4.06 -2.72 18.88
C ILE A 574 2.61 -2.92 19.35
N MET A 575 1.78 -3.63 18.58
CA MET A 575 0.38 -3.89 18.96
C MET A 575 0.26 -4.77 20.21
N THR A 576 1.05 -5.84 20.31
CA THR A 576 1.01 -6.79 21.43
C THR A 576 1.47 -6.15 22.74
N GLU A 577 2.59 -5.43 22.75
CA GLU A 577 3.08 -4.77 23.97
C GLU A 577 2.15 -3.62 24.39
N PHE A 578 1.61 -2.83 23.44
CA PHE A 578 0.60 -1.81 23.75
C PHE A 578 -0.65 -2.41 24.41
N ASN A 579 -1.19 -3.50 23.83
CA ASN A 579 -2.39 -4.14 24.37
C ASN A 579 -2.13 -4.72 25.76
N TRP A 580 -0.98 -5.36 25.98
CA TRP A 580 -0.59 -5.87 27.30
C TRP A 580 -0.47 -4.73 28.33
N LEU A 581 0.19 -3.62 27.98
CA LEU A 581 0.37 -2.46 28.87
C LEU A 581 -0.97 -1.83 29.24
N LYS A 582 -1.86 -1.65 28.26
CA LYS A 582 -3.22 -1.14 28.45
C LYS A 582 -4.03 -2.05 29.39
N SER A 583 -4.07 -3.36 29.14
CA SER A 583 -4.81 -4.31 29.98
C SER A 583 -4.29 -4.39 31.42
N ASN A 584 -2.97 -4.33 31.61
CA ASN A 584 -2.33 -4.50 32.91
C ASN A 584 -2.05 -3.17 33.65
N SER A 585 -2.50 -2.03 33.10
CA SER A 585 -2.38 -0.69 33.72
C SER A 585 -2.97 -0.61 35.14
N HIS A 586 -3.99 -1.41 35.44
CA HIS A 586 -4.58 -1.52 36.77
C HIS A 586 -3.55 -1.86 37.86
N LEU A 587 -2.50 -2.64 37.54
CA LEU A 587 -1.43 -2.99 38.48
C LEU A 587 -0.67 -1.75 38.97
N VAL A 588 -0.37 -0.81 38.07
CA VAL A 588 0.33 0.44 38.37
C VAL A 588 -0.60 1.41 39.10
N ILE A 589 -1.86 1.52 38.65
CA ILE A 589 -2.87 2.39 39.26
C ILE A 589 -3.17 1.96 40.71
N GLU A 590 -3.27 0.66 40.99
CA GLU A 590 -3.45 0.13 42.34
C GLU A 590 -2.19 0.26 43.20
N HIS A 591 -1.01 -0.04 42.64
CA HIS A 591 0.27 0.16 43.34
C HIS A 591 0.44 1.61 43.79
N ASN A 592 0.20 2.57 42.90
CA ASN A 592 0.35 4.00 43.16
C ASN A 592 -0.73 4.58 44.09
N ARG A 593 -1.84 3.85 44.31
CA ARG A 593 -2.85 4.19 45.32
C ARG A 593 -2.56 3.58 46.69
N ASN A 594 -1.92 2.40 46.74
CA ASN A 594 -1.89 1.55 47.92
C ASN A 594 -0.52 1.45 48.61
N HIS A 595 0.60 1.81 47.96
CA HIS A 595 1.94 1.72 48.55
C HIS A 595 2.47 3.06 49.07
N ALA A 596 2.59 3.16 50.40
CA ALA A 596 3.42 4.18 51.06
C ALA A 596 4.85 3.67 51.40
N ASP A 597 5.12 2.37 51.23
CA ASP A 597 6.26 1.66 51.85
C ASP A 597 7.31 1.15 50.82
N GLY A 598 7.41 1.82 49.67
CA GLY A 598 8.53 1.70 48.70
C GLY A 598 8.77 0.36 47.99
N THR A 599 8.15 -0.73 48.43
CA THR A 599 8.38 -2.10 47.94
C THR A 599 7.61 -2.39 46.65
N GLN A 600 8.28 -2.21 45.51
CA GLN A 600 7.73 -2.51 44.18
C GLN A 600 7.44 -4.00 44.00
N LYS A 601 6.23 -4.34 43.56
CA LYS A 601 5.84 -5.72 43.23
C LYS A 601 6.45 -6.20 41.90
N PRO A 602 6.75 -7.50 41.72
CA PRO A 602 7.35 -8.02 40.48
C PRO A 602 6.55 -7.69 39.21
N GLU A 603 5.23 -7.76 39.27
CA GLU A 603 4.32 -7.52 38.14
C GLU A 603 4.30 -6.02 37.74
N VAL A 604 4.51 -5.13 38.71
CA VAL A 604 4.66 -3.69 38.49
C VAL A 604 6.03 -3.39 37.87
N ALA A 605 7.08 -4.12 38.26
CA ALA A 605 8.39 -4.03 37.62
C ALA A 605 8.37 -4.54 36.17
N GLU A 606 7.66 -5.64 35.88
CA GLU A 606 7.43 -6.12 34.51
C GLU A 606 6.72 -5.05 33.66
N TRP A 607 5.68 -4.39 34.21
CA TRP A 607 4.96 -3.35 33.50
C TRP A 607 5.85 -2.18 33.10
N PHE A 608 6.69 -1.66 34.02
CA PHE A 608 7.64 -0.60 33.68
C PHE A 608 8.73 -1.06 32.71
N ALA A 609 9.21 -2.31 32.79
CA ALA A 609 10.15 -2.86 31.81
C ALA A 609 9.55 -2.92 30.39
N LYS A 610 8.29 -3.35 30.28
CA LYS A 610 7.53 -3.33 29.01
C LYS A 610 7.24 -1.91 28.53
N GLN A 611 6.98 -0.97 29.42
CA GLN A 611 6.78 0.45 29.09
C GLN A 611 8.05 1.07 28.48
N ILE A 612 9.23 0.76 29.02
CA ILE A 612 10.52 1.18 28.46
C ILE A 612 10.72 0.60 27.05
N LYS A 613 10.51 -0.71 26.87
CA LYS A 613 10.58 -1.40 25.57
C LYS A 613 9.61 -0.80 24.55
N PHE A 614 8.40 -0.42 24.97
CA PHE A 614 7.42 0.24 24.10
C PHE A 614 7.86 1.66 23.69
N ARG A 615 8.45 2.41 24.62
CA ARG A 615 9.04 3.73 24.33
C ARG A 615 10.19 3.63 23.31
N GLU A 616 11.08 2.66 23.45
CA GLU A 616 12.19 2.40 22.50
C GLU A 616 11.69 2.06 21.08
N LEU A 617 10.57 1.33 20.97
CA LEU A 617 9.89 1.09 19.69
C LEU A 617 9.32 2.40 19.11
N SER A 618 8.64 3.21 19.93
CA SER A 618 8.11 4.52 19.52
C SER A 618 9.21 5.49 19.08
N GLU A 619 10.33 5.55 19.80
CA GLU A 619 11.51 6.35 19.45
C GLU A 619 12.16 5.85 18.14
N SER A 620 12.11 4.54 17.88
CA SER A 620 12.59 3.98 16.60
C SER A 620 11.69 4.33 15.41
N VAL A 621 10.36 4.38 15.57
CA VAL A 621 9.44 4.89 14.53
C VAL A 621 9.67 6.38 14.29
N LYS A 622 9.88 7.17 15.35
CA LYS A 622 10.25 8.58 15.25
C LYS A 622 11.55 8.77 14.45
N ARG A 623 12.63 8.08 14.83
CA ARG A 623 13.95 8.15 14.15
C ARG A 623 13.88 7.76 12.67
N LEU A 624 13.13 6.70 12.34
CA LEU A 624 12.83 6.32 10.94
C LEU A 624 12.20 7.51 10.18
N SER A 625 11.15 8.12 10.72
CA SER A 625 10.49 9.25 10.05
C SER A 625 11.42 10.46 9.88
N GLU A 626 12.27 10.74 10.89
CA GLU A 626 13.19 11.89 10.87
C GLU A 626 14.31 11.69 9.83
N ARG A 627 14.88 10.48 9.72
CA ARG A 627 15.83 10.13 8.65
C ARG A 627 15.16 10.14 7.27
N LEU A 628 13.95 9.61 7.15
CA LEU A 628 13.19 9.60 5.89
C LEU A 628 12.94 11.02 5.36
N PHE A 629 12.61 11.99 6.22
CA PHE A 629 12.31 13.37 5.78
C PHE A 629 13.55 14.11 5.23
N HIS A 630 14.77 13.65 5.55
CA HIS A 630 16.04 14.20 5.07
C HIS A 630 16.55 13.60 3.75
N ILE A 631 15.84 12.62 3.15
CA ILE A 631 16.34 11.96 1.93
C ILE A 631 16.43 12.89 0.71
N ARG A 632 17.32 12.52 -0.21
CA ARG A 632 17.59 13.23 -1.48
C ARG A 632 16.51 12.96 -2.54
N ASN A 633 15.91 11.78 -2.53
CA ASN A 633 14.82 11.42 -3.43
C ASN A 633 13.50 12.03 -2.95
N ARG A 634 13.19 13.26 -3.38
CA ARG A 634 11.98 13.97 -2.92
C ARG A 634 10.70 13.38 -3.50
N SER A 635 10.77 12.69 -4.64
CA SER A 635 9.62 11.95 -5.21
C SER A 635 9.21 10.79 -4.30
N LEU A 636 10.18 9.93 -3.94
CA LEU A 636 9.97 8.79 -3.04
C LEU A 636 9.55 9.26 -1.62
N LEU A 637 10.06 10.41 -1.17
CA LEU A 637 9.61 11.01 0.09
C LEU A 637 8.11 11.33 0.03
N TYR A 638 7.65 12.08 -0.98
CA TYR A 638 6.25 12.52 -1.02
C TYR A 638 5.26 11.36 -1.22
N GLU A 639 5.67 10.28 -1.88
CA GLU A 639 4.91 9.03 -1.97
C GLU A 639 4.80 8.30 -0.61
N LEU A 640 5.85 8.31 0.21
CA LEU A 640 5.85 7.69 1.55
C LEU A 640 5.31 8.61 2.67
N TYR A 641 5.24 9.92 2.44
CA TYR A 641 5.03 10.92 3.49
C TYR A 641 3.68 10.77 4.24
N PRO A 642 2.51 10.62 3.59
CA PRO A 642 1.24 10.54 4.31
C PRO A 642 1.20 9.35 5.27
N TYR A 643 1.63 8.18 4.79
CA TYR A 643 1.69 6.92 5.54
C TYR A 643 2.63 7.03 6.75
N VAL A 644 3.87 7.50 6.54
CA VAL A 644 4.88 7.56 7.63
C VAL A 644 4.58 8.68 8.62
N TRP A 645 3.96 9.79 8.18
CA TRP A 645 3.48 10.85 9.07
C TRP A 645 2.38 10.34 10.00
N ASP A 646 1.35 9.67 9.47
CA ASP A 646 0.25 9.13 10.28
C ASP A 646 0.74 8.06 11.26
N MET A 647 1.52 7.09 10.79
CA MET A 647 2.08 6.04 11.65
C MET A 647 2.97 6.59 12.77
N ARG A 648 3.77 7.63 12.50
CA ARG A 648 4.51 8.38 13.54
C ARG A 648 3.55 9.01 14.55
N GLY A 649 2.50 9.67 14.08
CA GLY A 649 1.49 10.33 14.92
C GLY A 649 0.76 9.34 15.83
N VAL A 650 0.25 8.24 15.26
CA VAL A 650 -0.44 7.17 15.99
C VAL A 650 0.48 6.54 17.04
N VAL A 651 1.67 6.06 16.67
CA VAL A 651 2.58 5.41 17.63
C VAL A 651 3.03 6.38 18.73
N SER A 652 3.26 7.65 18.41
CA SER A 652 3.55 8.68 19.41
C SER A 652 2.37 8.94 20.36
N LEU A 653 1.13 8.92 19.88
CA LEU A 653 -0.08 9.07 20.70
C LEU A 653 -0.27 7.86 21.62
N LEU A 654 -0.04 6.64 21.13
CA LEU A 654 -0.07 5.42 21.95
C LEU A 654 0.98 5.48 23.06
N ASN A 655 2.19 5.98 22.78
CA ASN A 655 3.25 6.14 23.78
C ASN A 655 2.91 7.23 24.82
N SER A 656 2.31 8.34 24.41
CA SER A 656 1.78 9.35 25.35
C SER A 656 0.66 8.79 26.23
N TYR A 657 -0.24 7.97 25.69
CA TYR A 657 -1.28 7.30 26.47
C TYR A 657 -0.71 6.28 27.47
N VAL A 658 0.27 5.46 27.06
CA VAL A 658 1.01 4.56 27.96
C VAL A 658 1.80 5.32 29.04
N THR A 659 2.21 6.56 28.79
CA THR A 659 2.92 7.41 29.77
C THR A 659 1.95 8.16 30.71
N TRP A 660 0.64 8.13 30.41
CA TRP A 660 -0.42 8.72 31.25
C TRP A 660 -1.08 7.69 32.20
N LEU A 661 -0.95 6.39 31.89
CA LEU A 661 -1.41 5.26 32.70
C LEU A 661 -0.49 4.98 33.90
#